data_AF-A0A1W0A7W3-F1
#
_entry.id   AF-A0A1W0A7W3-F1
#
_cell.length_a   1.000
_cell.length_b   1.000
_cell.length_c   1.000
_cell.angle_alpha   90.00
_cell.angle_beta   90.00
_cell.angle_gamma   90.00
#
_symmetry.space_group_name_H-M   'P 1'
#
loop_
_entity.id
_entity.type
_entity.pdbx_description
1 polymer ?
#
loop_
_entity_poly.entity_id
_entity_poly.type
_entity_poly.pdbx_seq_one_letter_code
_entity_poly.pdbx_strand_id
1 'polypeptide(L)'
;MAENERRWLREGEKDGEHIAIVSYPRSGNSLMRGLLESITGIYTGCDTQPDRTLSVELQKYGLKGEGVVDETVWFVKSHYPERSGYKPVAIQKAILVVRNPWDAINSYFNMTLTNSHNKSVHDSQYERFAARWDGMIRNEILVWLRFHLYWSRADIPVMFVRYEDLMVNRKEMLHRVFKFILDKDPREQLWGTEWGDRIEAVLNSDDAGPYKPRSGKIGASFRHYSPEQHQHVLNKARPLLRQFGYDTETQDFPNSIPLPNRQVKYGKQDAALLVLSVDGLELRARNDMFGRLSTYYRKMLLDPVIAADGSELNMEEMLCVEDRPLLNSDDLKPGEVAGYTPFMSLDKGKERTTSNQLGTFNGVYVPCLLNIIGVILFLRLGWAIGQAGVLGMLVIFFIAESQAILTVLSASAIASNGNMRGGGSYYLISRSLGPEFGGAIGLQFYLLYASGVAMYLVGLAEEIQQTWFEHSTWEKKHVVVLVASLALVSITMIALIGANAFSKVNQYLFVVQFACIAFGAIAICTTTPHNLLNGGRVTGPSSKTLHDNFYANYTSERNACGPNTVCSFSRVYAIVFPLATGFMEGLNLSGDLKHPGKSIPIGSLAAICTACAIYISLILLFGSSFTGVTLRTNYTFFQEVGATPYIVIAGILVSCYTSGLGSLFGASRILQAISRDHLFPGLSVLGQGTVHGDEPQFAVVFTAFLSFGFILIGDLDVLAPICTSFFCLAYAAVNFTAFTLQVTGVPNFRPTFRYSCWPLALLGVVVNLGVMVYLNALYAALTLLVLSGLFFYLYIAGPTTSWGSVSQALIYHQVRKYLLRLDTRKVHLKYWRPAILLVAKSKQDVSVVLCNQLKKGGLFIIGDLVFGELNTATAQRRHYLYHEWLDYIQAHKLKAIPQVIVTKSLREGYNSLLQLSGLGGMDINTLAIDWVEDDILGVIEDALLLQKNIVVLRHCDNIDPRFLLETKATPESSTLDVWLTSEDATAMLMLQLTHVLHSNSSWSCLPIRLLRVCELIESEDGNSMEIDRNRLMTLAQDLRIQLHPSNAIVLPIPRHFTLSDFYHLVHEHSAQAQMIVLPMPPFTPDTTYAQTLSSFTSGLPPTMLVHSAQDVSVITTCI
;
A
#
# COMPACT_ATOMS: atom_id res chain seq x y z
N MET A 1 34.30 43.24 -31.01
CA MET A 1 34.88 43.19 -29.65
C MET A 1 34.48 41.86 -29.04
N ALA A 2 35.36 41.25 -28.25
CA ALA A 2 35.29 39.88 -27.75
C ALA A 2 33.87 39.44 -27.31
N GLU A 3 33.59 38.13 -27.39
CA GLU A 3 32.58 37.50 -26.55
C GLU A 3 32.79 37.99 -25.11
N ASN A 4 32.07 39.05 -24.72
CA ASN A 4 32.12 39.57 -23.37
C ASN A 4 31.37 38.53 -22.54
N GLU A 5 32.14 37.58 -22.01
CA GLU A 5 31.68 36.64 -21.00
C GLU A 5 30.94 37.45 -19.92
N ARG A 6 29.64 37.18 -19.75
CA ARG A 6 28.85 37.81 -18.70
C ARG A 6 29.54 37.56 -17.36
N ARG A 7 29.61 38.59 -16.52
CA ARG A 7 30.28 38.52 -15.21
C ARG A 7 29.36 38.94 -14.07
N TRP A 8 29.77 38.65 -12.85
CA TRP A 8 29.14 39.20 -11.64
C TRP A 8 29.67 40.62 -11.36
N LEU A 9 28.92 41.40 -10.60
CA LEU A 9 29.42 42.67 -10.05
C LEU A 9 30.59 42.38 -9.11
N ARG A 10 31.56 43.30 -9.09
CA ARG A 10 32.62 43.31 -8.08
C ARG A 10 32.11 44.02 -6.83
N GLU A 11 32.66 43.65 -5.68
CA GLU A 11 32.35 44.29 -4.40
C GLU A 11 32.54 45.81 -4.49
N GLY A 12 31.53 46.59 -4.08
CA GLY A 12 31.51 48.05 -4.15
C GLY A 12 31.25 48.67 -5.54
N GLU A 13 31.07 47.89 -6.62
CA GLU A 13 30.90 48.44 -7.98
C GLU A 13 29.59 49.25 -8.17
N LYS A 14 28.59 49.01 -7.31
CA LYS A 14 27.29 49.69 -7.30
C LYS A 14 26.83 50.11 -5.90
N ASP A 15 27.73 50.14 -4.92
CA ASP A 15 27.43 50.53 -3.53
C ASP A 15 26.20 49.80 -2.92
N GLY A 16 26.01 48.52 -3.27
CA GLY A 16 24.86 47.72 -2.82
C GLY A 16 23.51 48.13 -3.43
N GLU A 17 23.50 48.86 -4.56
CA GLU A 17 22.27 49.19 -5.27
C GLU A 17 21.63 47.95 -5.91
N HIS A 18 20.36 47.70 -5.59
CA HIS A 18 19.54 46.66 -6.19
C HIS A 18 18.29 47.25 -6.85
N ILE A 19 18.14 46.96 -8.14
CA ILE A 19 16.94 47.32 -8.91
C ILE A 19 16.08 46.07 -9.10
N ALA A 20 14.83 46.12 -8.66
CA ALA A 20 13.94 44.97 -8.77
C ALA A 20 13.33 44.84 -10.17
N ILE A 21 13.35 43.64 -10.75
CA ILE A 21 12.55 43.31 -11.95
C ILE A 21 11.32 42.54 -11.48
N VAL A 22 10.19 43.24 -11.38
CA VAL A 22 8.97 42.72 -10.75
C VAL A 22 7.90 42.51 -11.80
N SER A 23 7.24 41.37 -11.76
CA SER A 23 6.07 41.13 -12.61
C SER A 23 5.14 40.12 -11.97
N TYR A 24 3.88 40.14 -12.39
CA TYR A 24 3.03 38.98 -12.19
C TYR A 24 3.66 37.77 -12.91
N PRO A 25 3.54 36.53 -12.38
CA PRO A 25 4.10 35.34 -13.02
C PRO A 25 3.74 35.27 -14.51
N ARG A 26 4.70 34.88 -15.36
CA ARG A 26 4.52 34.73 -16.83
C ARG A 26 4.28 36.03 -17.62
N SER A 27 4.59 37.19 -17.05
CA SER A 27 4.51 38.50 -17.72
C SER A 27 5.80 38.94 -18.45
N GLY A 28 6.84 38.12 -18.52
CA GLY A 28 8.01 38.39 -19.38
C GLY A 28 9.33 38.74 -18.69
N ASN A 29 9.45 38.57 -17.38
CA ASN A 29 10.69 38.86 -16.64
C ASN A 29 11.94 38.16 -17.18
N SER A 30 11.84 36.91 -17.64
CA SER A 30 12.99 36.19 -18.20
C SER A 30 13.53 36.86 -19.47
N LEU A 31 12.66 37.47 -20.29
CA LEU A 31 13.07 38.25 -21.46
C LEU A 31 13.76 39.54 -21.03
N MET A 32 13.17 40.27 -20.08
CA MET A 32 13.77 41.52 -19.58
C MET A 32 15.15 41.27 -18.96
N ARG A 33 15.30 40.20 -18.18
CA ARG A 33 16.60 39.76 -17.64
C ARG A 33 17.61 39.49 -18.75
N GLY A 34 17.24 38.67 -19.74
CA GLY A 34 18.12 38.37 -20.87
C GLY A 34 18.60 39.63 -21.61
N LEU A 35 17.70 40.60 -21.85
CA LEU A 35 18.05 41.88 -22.46
C LEU A 35 18.99 42.70 -21.58
N LEU A 36 18.71 42.80 -20.27
CA LEU A 36 19.56 43.53 -19.33
C LEU A 36 20.95 42.88 -19.21
N GLU A 37 21.04 41.55 -19.12
CA GLU A 37 22.31 40.82 -19.09
C GLU A 37 23.11 41.04 -20.38
N SER A 38 22.47 41.02 -21.53
CA SER A 38 23.14 41.24 -22.82
C SER A 38 23.63 42.68 -23.00
N ILE A 39 22.90 43.69 -22.51
CA ILE A 39 23.29 45.11 -22.64
C ILE A 39 24.35 45.48 -21.59
N THR A 40 24.17 45.03 -20.33
CA THR A 40 25.08 45.39 -19.24
C THR A 40 26.33 44.52 -19.16
N GLY A 41 26.26 43.27 -19.63
CA GLY A 41 27.30 42.26 -19.42
C GLY A 41 27.34 41.70 -17.99
N ILE A 42 26.34 42.04 -17.16
CA ILE A 42 26.26 41.65 -15.74
C ILE A 42 25.14 40.61 -15.56
N TYR A 43 25.40 39.52 -14.83
CA TYR A 43 24.35 38.54 -14.49
C TYR A 43 23.25 39.15 -13.62
N THR A 44 22.00 38.75 -13.88
CA THR A 44 20.84 39.18 -13.09
C THR A 44 20.47 38.12 -12.05
N GLY A 45 20.12 38.57 -10.85
CA GLY A 45 19.68 37.74 -9.72
C GLY A 45 18.19 37.39 -9.76
N CYS A 46 17.78 36.49 -8.86
CA CYS A 46 16.38 36.11 -8.67
C CYS A 46 16.12 35.62 -7.24
N ASP A 47 15.06 36.13 -6.62
CA ASP A 47 14.62 35.77 -5.27
C ASP A 47 13.90 34.41 -5.16
N THR A 48 14.11 33.52 -6.12
CA THR A 48 13.46 32.20 -6.14
C THR A 48 14.44 31.11 -5.77
N GLN A 49 13.96 30.10 -5.06
CA GLN A 49 14.75 28.94 -4.68
C GLN A 49 15.46 28.29 -5.90
N PRO A 50 16.80 28.15 -5.86
CA PRO A 50 17.59 27.70 -7.01
C PRO A 50 17.34 26.23 -7.39
N ASP A 51 16.88 25.41 -6.44
CA ASP A 51 16.63 23.98 -6.59
C ASP A 51 15.24 23.65 -7.19
N ARG A 52 14.37 24.64 -7.37
CA ARG A 52 13.06 24.43 -8.03
C ARG A 52 13.25 24.00 -9.47
N THR A 53 12.45 23.04 -9.94
CA THR A 53 12.50 22.50 -11.32
C THR A 53 12.51 23.61 -12.40
N LEU A 54 11.67 24.62 -12.21
CA LEU A 54 11.56 25.78 -13.10
C LEU A 54 12.82 26.68 -13.07
N SER A 55 13.44 26.86 -11.90
CA SER A 55 14.69 27.61 -11.76
C SER A 55 15.87 26.84 -12.35
N VAL A 56 15.97 25.53 -12.12
CA VAL A 56 16.97 24.65 -12.75
C VAL A 56 16.83 24.67 -14.28
N GLU A 57 15.61 24.70 -14.81
CA GLU A 57 15.37 24.85 -16.25
C GLU A 57 15.93 26.18 -16.77
N LEU A 58 15.67 27.31 -16.11
CA LEU A 58 16.20 28.62 -16.50
C LEU A 58 17.73 28.72 -16.38
N GLN A 59 18.33 28.10 -15.37
CA GLN A 59 19.80 28.02 -15.24
C GLN A 59 20.42 27.30 -16.44
N LYS A 60 19.82 26.19 -16.89
CA LYS A 60 20.25 25.46 -18.10
C LYS A 60 20.14 26.30 -19.37
N TYR A 61 19.17 27.23 -19.41
CA TYR A 61 19.02 28.16 -20.51
C TYR A 61 19.97 29.35 -20.45
N GLY A 62 20.76 29.53 -19.37
CA GLY A 62 21.82 30.54 -19.28
C GLY A 62 21.57 31.67 -18.28
N LEU A 63 20.44 31.66 -17.54
CA LEU A 63 20.19 32.59 -16.43
C LEU A 63 20.83 32.06 -15.13
N LYS A 64 22.15 32.21 -15.00
CA LYS A 64 22.94 31.64 -13.89
C LYS A 64 22.59 32.21 -12.50
N GLY A 65 22.04 33.43 -12.42
CA GLY A 65 21.68 34.10 -11.15
C GLY A 65 20.36 33.69 -10.51
N GLU A 66 19.78 32.55 -10.87
CA GLU A 66 18.66 31.98 -10.11
C GLU A 66 19.08 31.67 -8.66
N GLY A 67 18.42 32.30 -7.68
CA GLY A 67 18.71 32.13 -6.25
C GLY A 67 19.77 33.08 -5.68
N VAL A 68 20.31 33.99 -6.50
CA VAL A 68 21.30 35.01 -6.10
C VAL A 68 20.59 36.35 -5.90
N VAL A 69 20.77 36.95 -4.73
CA VAL A 69 20.18 38.26 -4.35
C VAL A 69 21.15 39.15 -3.55
N ASP A 70 22.43 38.76 -3.48
CA ASP A 70 23.46 39.51 -2.77
C ASP A 70 24.03 40.66 -3.65
N GLU A 71 25.06 41.35 -3.18
CA GLU A 71 25.68 42.50 -3.86
C GLU A 71 26.38 42.13 -5.18
N THR A 72 26.47 40.84 -5.54
CA THR A 72 27.09 40.39 -6.80
C THR A 72 26.20 40.60 -8.02
N VAL A 73 24.95 41.03 -7.84
CA VAL A 73 23.98 41.29 -8.91
C VAL A 73 23.38 42.69 -8.79
N TRP A 74 23.22 43.39 -9.93
CA TRP A 74 22.61 44.72 -9.93
C TRP A 74 21.08 44.66 -9.97
N PHE A 75 20.54 43.69 -10.72
CA PHE A 75 19.10 43.51 -10.87
C PHE A 75 18.64 42.22 -10.20
N VAL A 76 17.58 42.30 -9.40
CA VAL A 76 16.99 41.13 -8.74
C VAL A 76 15.56 40.94 -9.21
N LYS A 77 15.31 39.83 -9.90
CA LYS A 77 13.95 39.49 -10.33
C LYS A 77 13.13 38.95 -9.16
N SER A 78 11.88 39.42 -9.05
CA SER A 78 10.94 39.00 -8.02
C SER A 78 9.50 38.87 -8.54
N HIS A 79 8.72 38.02 -7.87
CA HIS A 79 7.25 37.98 -8.00
C HIS A 79 6.55 38.47 -6.72
N TYR A 80 7.26 39.06 -5.77
CA TYR A 80 6.67 39.64 -4.57
C TYR A 80 5.68 40.78 -4.94
N PRO A 81 4.51 40.90 -4.28
CA PRO A 81 3.99 40.08 -3.18
C PRO A 81 3.09 38.93 -3.64
N GLU A 82 3.11 38.50 -4.91
CA GLU A 82 2.38 37.27 -5.31
C GLU A 82 2.86 36.06 -4.54
N ARG A 83 4.16 36.01 -4.24
CA ARG A 83 4.80 35.05 -3.34
C ARG A 83 5.96 35.71 -2.60
N SER A 84 6.25 35.24 -1.38
CA SER A 84 7.44 35.63 -0.64
C SER A 84 8.72 35.22 -1.36
N GLY A 85 9.75 36.06 -1.24
CA GLY A 85 11.09 35.76 -1.74
C GLY A 85 11.78 34.69 -0.90
N TYR A 86 12.77 34.01 -1.48
CA TYR A 86 13.62 33.02 -0.80
C TYR A 86 14.57 33.66 0.21
N LYS A 87 15.01 34.89 -0.05
CA LYS A 87 15.91 35.67 0.81
C LYS A 87 15.46 37.14 0.79
N PRO A 88 15.62 37.87 1.91
CA PRO A 88 15.28 39.29 1.96
C PRO A 88 16.25 40.10 1.09
N VAL A 89 15.73 41.06 0.33
CA VAL A 89 16.53 42.01 -0.45
C VAL A 89 15.91 43.40 -0.38
N ALA A 90 16.75 44.40 -0.13
CA ALA A 90 16.34 45.82 -0.10
C ALA A 90 16.52 46.41 -1.50
N ILE A 91 15.50 47.10 -2.04
CA ILE A 91 15.53 47.62 -3.41
C ILE A 91 15.30 49.14 -3.43
N GLN A 92 16.08 49.86 -4.24
CA GLN A 92 15.92 51.32 -4.43
C GLN A 92 14.86 51.66 -5.49
N LYS A 93 14.80 50.87 -6.57
CA LYS A 93 13.93 51.12 -7.73
C LYS A 93 13.32 49.81 -8.23
N ALA A 94 12.19 49.90 -8.93
CA ALA A 94 11.57 48.73 -9.55
C ALA A 94 11.20 48.97 -11.02
N ILE A 95 11.47 47.95 -11.84
CA ILE A 95 10.97 47.82 -13.21
C ILE A 95 9.80 46.85 -13.15
N LEU A 96 8.58 47.38 -13.25
CA LEU A 96 7.35 46.60 -13.27
C LEU A 96 7.02 46.19 -14.72
N VAL A 97 7.25 44.92 -15.04
CA VAL A 97 6.88 44.35 -16.33
C VAL A 97 5.41 43.97 -16.31
N VAL A 98 4.61 44.69 -17.09
CA VAL A 98 3.16 44.51 -17.23
C VAL A 98 2.88 43.76 -18.52
N ARG A 99 2.09 42.69 -18.44
CA ARG A 99 1.57 41.98 -19.62
C ARG A 99 0.05 41.99 -19.56
N ASN A 100 -0.61 42.05 -20.71
CA ASN A 100 -2.06 42.00 -20.74
C ASN A 100 -2.59 40.75 -19.98
N PRO A 101 -3.69 40.89 -19.21
CA PRO A 101 -4.14 39.86 -18.29
C PRO A 101 -4.54 38.56 -19.02
N TRP A 102 -5.09 38.66 -20.23
CA TRP A 102 -5.49 37.47 -21.01
C TRP A 102 -4.29 36.58 -21.34
N ASP A 103 -3.23 37.15 -21.90
CA ASP A 103 -2.03 36.39 -22.24
C ASP A 103 -1.25 35.95 -20.99
N ALA A 104 -1.25 36.76 -19.93
CA ALA A 104 -0.58 36.42 -18.67
C ALA A 104 -1.25 35.22 -17.97
N ILE A 105 -2.58 35.25 -17.80
CA ILE A 105 -3.36 34.19 -17.17
C ILE A 105 -3.30 32.90 -18.00
N ASN A 106 -3.43 33.01 -19.33
CA ASN A 106 -3.30 31.86 -20.21
C ASN A 106 -1.90 31.22 -20.09
N SER A 107 -0.85 32.04 -20.12
CA SER A 107 0.52 31.56 -19.96
C SER A 107 0.77 30.95 -18.58
N TYR A 108 0.12 31.47 -17.53
CA TYR A 108 0.14 30.89 -16.19
C TYR A 108 -0.52 29.52 -16.18
N PHE A 109 -1.72 29.37 -16.76
CA PHE A 109 -2.41 28.09 -16.89
C PHE A 109 -1.58 27.01 -17.58
N ASN A 110 -0.91 27.36 -18.68
CA ASN A 110 0.00 26.44 -19.35
C ASN A 110 1.21 26.03 -18.47
N MET A 111 1.84 26.97 -17.77
CA MET A 111 2.98 26.67 -16.88
C MET A 111 2.54 25.77 -15.73
N THR A 112 1.41 26.10 -15.12
CA THR A 112 0.77 25.39 -14.02
C THR A 112 0.50 23.94 -14.39
N LEU A 113 -0.07 23.71 -15.57
CA LEU A 113 -0.36 22.36 -16.06
C LEU A 113 0.86 21.59 -16.57
N THR A 114 1.86 22.23 -17.18
CA THR A 114 2.99 21.51 -17.82
C THR A 114 4.27 21.43 -16.98
N ASN A 115 4.37 22.19 -15.89
CA ASN A 115 5.61 22.45 -15.15
C ASN A 115 6.78 22.99 -15.97
N SER A 116 6.51 23.73 -17.04
CA SER A 116 7.56 24.18 -17.94
C SER A 116 7.39 25.64 -18.33
N HIS A 117 8.53 26.31 -18.54
CA HIS A 117 8.53 27.68 -19.05
C HIS A 117 8.12 27.78 -20.52
N ASN A 118 8.30 26.72 -21.33
CA ASN A 118 8.15 26.79 -22.79
C ASN A 118 6.99 25.95 -23.35
N LYS A 119 6.52 24.89 -22.68
CA LYS A 119 5.46 23.99 -23.18
C LYS A 119 4.04 24.57 -23.06
N SER A 120 3.25 24.44 -24.12
CA SER A 120 1.81 24.72 -24.10
C SER A 120 1.01 23.42 -24.03
N VAL A 121 -0.16 23.46 -23.41
CA VAL A 121 -1.15 22.37 -23.51
C VAL A 121 -1.84 22.42 -24.87
N HIS A 122 -2.28 21.27 -25.37
CA HIS A 122 -3.07 21.18 -26.59
C HIS A 122 -4.45 21.86 -26.41
N ASP A 123 -5.02 22.41 -27.49
CA ASP A 123 -6.25 23.21 -27.42
C ASP A 123 -7.44 22.41 -26.84
N SER A 124 -7.50 21.09 -27.08
CA SER A 124 -8.51 20.20 -26.46
C SER A 124 -8.46 20.13 -24.93
N GLN A 125 -7.35 20.53 -24.29
CA GLN A 125 -7.25 20.54 -22.83
C GLN A 125 -8.00 21.72 -22.21
N TYR A 126 -8.24 22.81 -22.94
CA TYR A 126 -9.07 23.91 -22.45
C TYR A 126 -10.53 23.48 -22.35
N GLU A 127 -11.01 22.66 -23.29
CA GLU A 127 -12.33 22.05 -23.23
C GLU A 127 -12.41 21.02 -22.10
N ARG A 128 -11.43 20.10 -22.03
CA ARG A 128 -11.37 19.07 -20.98
C ARG A 128 -11.37 19.66 -19.56
N PHE A 129 -10.72 20.80 -19.36
CA PHE A 129 -10.62 21.46 -18.06
C PHE A 129 -11.41 22.78 -18.00
N ALA A 130 -12.54 22.88 -18.72
CA ALA A 130 -13.30 24.14 -18.87
C ALA A 130 -13.70 24.79 -17.53
N ALA A 131 -14.19 24.02 -16.56
CA ALA A 131 -14.55 24.54 -15.23
C ALA A 131 -13.34 25.09 -14.46
N ARG A 132 -12.19 24.41 -14.57
CA ARG A 132 -10.93 24.88 -13.97
C ARG A 132 -10.41 26.12 -14.68
N TRP A 133 -10.49 26.16 -16.00
CA TRP A 133 -10.09 27.33 -16.78
C TRP A 133 -10.93 28.55 -16.39
N ASP A 134 -12.25 28.40 -16.22
CA ASP A 134 -13.12 29.48 -15.74
C ASP A 134 -12.77 29.93 -14.31
N GLY A 135 -12.57 28.98 -13.38
CA GLY A 135 -12.15 29.28 -12.01
C GLY A 135 -10.79 29.99 -11.95
N MET A 136 -9.84 29.55 -12.78
CA MET A 136 -8.53 30.19 -12.94
C MET A 136 -8.68 31.62 -13.42
N ILE A 137 -9.50 31.89 -14.44
CA ILE A 137 -9.72 33.26 -14.93
C ILE A 137 -10.26 34.17 -13.82
N ARG A 138 -11.28 33.71 -13.08
CA ARG A 138 -11.94 34.50 -12.02
C ARG A 138 -11.02 34.76 -10.83
N ASN A 139 -10.18 33.79 -10.44
CA ASN A 139 -9.23 33.96 -9.35
C ASN A 139 -8.02 34.80 -9.77
N GLU A 140 -7.40 34.45 -10.89
CA GLU A 140 -6.14 35.04 -11.33
C GLU A 140 -6.28 36.50 -11.74
N ILE A 141 -7.43 36.93 -12.25
CA ILE A 141 -7.64 38.35 -12.52
C ILE A 141 -7.57 39.18 -11.24
N LEU A 142 -8.05 38.66 -10.10
CA LEU A 142 -7.97 39.37 -8.82
C LEU A 142 -6.54 39.42 -8.29
N VAL A 143 -5.77 38.32 -8.43
CA VAL A 143 -4.35 38.29 -8.05
C VAL A 143 -3.53 39.22 -8.92
N TRP A 144 -3.76 39.20 -10.23
CA TRP A 144 -3.13 40.11 -11.20
C TRP A 144 -3.42 41.57 -10.81
N LEU A 145 -4.66 41.91 -10.48
CA LEU A 145 -5.03 43.27 -10.04
C LEU A 145 -4.30 43.67 -8.75
N ARG A 146 -4.36 42.84 -7.71
CA ARG A 146 -3.74 43.14 -6.42
C ARG A 146 -2.22 43.30 -6.55
N PHE A 147 -1.58 42.47 -7.37
CA PHE A 147 -0.14 42.56 -7.65
C PHE A 147 0.23 43.91 -8.27
N HIS A 148 -0.47 44.30 -9.33
CA HIS A 148 -0.19 45.56 -10.01
C HIS A 148 -0.61 46.78 -9.17
N LEU A 149 -1.68 46.68 -8.39
CA LEU A 149 -2.07 47.73 -7.43
C LEU A 149 -0.98 47.95 -6.39
N TYR A 150 -0.40 46.87 -5.84
CA TYR A 150 0.69 46.97 -4.88
C TYR A 150 1.86 47.76 -5.46
N TRP A 151 2.38 47.36 -6.63
CA TRP A 151 3.52 48.04 -7.25
C TRP A 151 3.19 49.44 -7.77
N SER A 152 1.95 49.69 -8.20
CA SER A 152 1.51 51.05 -8.54
C SER A 152 1.49 51.97 -7.32
N ARG A 153 1.41 51.42 -6.10
CA ARG A 153 1.36 52.16 -4.82
C ARG A 153 2.67 52.14 -4.04
N ALA A 154 3.67 51.35 -4.44
CA ALA A 154 4.98 51.27 -3.80
C ALA A 154 5.65 52.64 -3.62
N ASP A 155 6.30 52.88 -2.47
CA ASP A 155 6.84 54.20 -2.13
C ASP A 155 8.13 54.56 -2.87
N ILE A 156 8.79 53.57 -3.48
CA ILE A 156 9.98 53.73 -4.34
C ILE A 156 9.62 54.13 -5.78
N PRO A 157 10.58 54.64 -6.58
CA PRO A 157 10.39 54.84 -8.02
C PRO A 157 10.09 53.54 -8.76
N VAL A 158 9.05 53.54 -9.60
CA VAL A 158 8.63 52.38 -10.39
C VAL A 158 8.44 52.75 -11.86
N MET A 159 9.10 52.02 -12.76
CA MET A 159 8.87 52.13 -14.20
C MET A 159 7.94 51.01 -14.70
N PHE A 160 6.88 51.38 -15.39
CA PHE A 160 5.93 50.48 -16.04
C PHE A 160 6.40 50.13 -17.45
N VAL A 161 6.78 48.88 -17.67
CA VAL A 161 7.20 48.37 -18.97
C VAL A 161 6.16 47.38 -19.48
N ARG A 162 5.44 47.71 -20.55
CA ARG A 162 4.53 46.75 -21.19
C ARG A 162 5.33 45.72 -21.96
N TYR A 163 5.03 44.45 -21.74
CA TYR A 163 5.64 43.33 -22.45
C TYR A 163 5.43 43.45 -23.96
N GLU A 164 4.27 43.94 -24.37
CA GLU A 164 3.92 44.17 -25.78
C GLU A 164 4.84 45.22 -26.43
N ASP A 165 5.20 46.28 -25.69
CA ASP A 165 6.15 47.29 -26.18
C ASP A 165 7.58 46.74 -26.27
N LEU A 166 7.99 45.83 -25.38
CA LEU A 166 9.28 45.15 -25.50
C LEU A 166 9.37 44.25 -26.74
N MET A 167 8.22 43.78 -27.23
CA MET A 167 8.12 42.94 -28.43
C MET A 167 8.05 43.78 -29.71
N VAL A 168 7.24 44.84 -29.73
CA VAL A 168 6.96 45.64 -30.94
C VAL A 168 7.83 46.89 -31.04
N ASN A 169 8.07 47.58 -29.93
CA ASN A 169 8.78 48.87 -29.85
C ASN A 169 10.08 48.75 -29.03
N ARG A 170 10.78 47.61 -29.19
CA ARG A 170 11.89 47.19 -28.31
C ARG A 170 12.96 48.26 -28.11
N LYS A 171 13.38 48.90 -29.21
CA LYS A 171 14.44 49.93 -29.22
C LYS A 171 14.10 51.10 -28.30
N GLU A 172 12.96 51.73 -28.55
CA GLU A 172 12.48 52.87 -27.77
C GLU A 172 12.23 52.49 -26.30
N MET A 173 11.71 51.29 -26.05
CA MET A 173 11.45 50.82 -24.69
C MET A 173 12.74 50.62 -23.88
N LEU A 174 13.78 50.01 -24.49
CA LEU A 174 15.08 49.83 -23.83
C LEU A 174 15.77 51.15 -23.54
N HIS A 175 15.67 52.14 -24.45
CA HIS A 175 16.17 53.49 -24.19
C HIS A 175 15.50 54.10 -22.95
N ARG A 176 14.16 54.00 -22.82
CA ARG A 176 13.44 54.51 -21.65
C ARG A 176 13.83 53.78 -20.36
N VAL A 177 14.04 52.46 -20.41
CA VAL A 177 14.47 51.66 -19.27
C VAL A 177 15.85 52.07 -18.78
N PHE A 178 16.82 52.25 -19.68
CA PHE A 178 18.16 52.68 -19.29
C PHE A 178 18.20 54.13 -18.81
N LYS A 179 17.37 55.03 -19.34
CA LYS A 179 17.23 56.39 -18.77
C LYS A 179 16.74 56.34 -17.32
N PHE A 180 15.76 55.48 -17.03
CA PHE A 180 15.23 55.30 -15.67
C PHE A 180 16.26 54.68 -14.72
N ILE A 181 16.98 53.65 -15.16
CA ILE A 181 18.01 52.99 -14.34
C ILE A 181 19.14 53.98 -14.00
N LEU A 182 19.56 54.80 -14.96
CA LEU A 182 20.68 55.74 -14.85
C LEU A 182 20.31 57.12 -14.29
N ASP A 183 19.07 57.34 -13.85
CA ASP A 183 18.54 58.65 -13.40
C ASP A 183 18.76 59.81 -14.39
N LYS A 184 18.67 59.50 -15.68
CA LYS A 184 18.84 60.47 -16.78
C LYS A 184 17.52 61.20 -17.07
N ASP A 185 17.61 62.47 -17.50
CA ASP A 185 16.42 63.24 -17.88
C ASP A 185 15.70 62.55 -19.05
N PRO A 186 14.36 62.38 -19.03
CA PRO A 186 13.61 61.83 -20.15
C PRO A 186 13.91 62.48 -21.52
N ARG A 187 14.30 63.76 -21.53
CA ARG A 187 14.65 64.55 -22.73
C ARG A 187 16.08 64.30 -23.23
N GLU A 188 16.96 63.74 -22.40
CA GLU A 188 18.35 63.45 -22.75
C GLU A 188 18.40 62.26 -23.74
N GLN A 189 19.13 62.40 -24.84
CA GLN A 189 19.27 61.33 -25.84
C GLN A 189 20.38 60.36 -25.42
N LEU A 190 20.11 59.05 -25.49
CA LEU A 190 21.13 58.01 -25.26
C LEU A 190 21.91 57.65 -26.54
N TRP A 191 21.47 58.11 -27.71
CA TRP A 191 22.16 57.87 -28.99
C TRP A 191 23.56 58.49 -28.98
N GLY A 192 24.57 57.70 -29.32
CA GLY A 192 25.98 58.11 -29.27
C GLY A 192 26.64 58.05 -27.89
N THR A 193 25.96 57.48 -26.87
CA THR A 193 26.57 57.11 -25.58
C THR A 193 26.91 55.62 -25.57
N GLU A 194 27.83 55.20 -24.69
CA GLU A 194 28.22 53.78 -24.53
C GLU A 194 26.99 52.86 -24.33
N TRP A 195 25.99 53.31 -23.56
CA TRP A 195 24.76 52.56 -23.35
C TRP A 195 23.86 52.50 -24.58
N GLY A 196 23.79 53.58 -25.36
CA GLY A 196 23.09 53.59 -26.65
C GLY A 196 23.69 52.60 -27.64
N ASP A 197 25.03 52.58 -27.75
CA ASP A 197 25.75 51.67 -28.65
C ASP A 197 25.55 50.20 -28.25
N ARG A 198 25.59 49.90 -26.94
CA ARG A 198 25.29 48.56 -26.41
C ARG A 198 23.84 48.13 -26.69
N ILE A 199 22.87 49.03 -26.61
CA ILE A 199 21.48 48.74 -26.96
C ILE A 199 21.35 48.43 -28.46
N GLU A 200 21.93 49.24 -29.35
CA GLU A 200 21.91 49.00 -30.80
C GLU A 200 22.60 47.67 -31.16
N ALA A 201 23.71 47.34 -30.49
CA ALA A 201 24.40 46.07 -30.70
C ALA A 201 23.51 44.86 -30.39
N VAL A 202 22.76 44.89 -29.28
CA VAL A 202 21.83 43.81 -28.89
C VAL A 202 20.60 43.75 -29.80
N LEU A 203 20.16 44.88 -30.36
CA LEU A 203 19.05 44.92 -31.32
C LEU A 203 19.42 44.36 -32.69
N ASN A 204 20.69 44.53 -33.11
CA ASN A 204 21.20 44.05 -34.38
C ASN A 204 21.68 42.59 -34.34
N SER A 205 21.91 42.03 -33.16
CA SER A 205 22.19 40.59 -33.00
C SER A 205 20.89 39.78 -33.01
N ASP A 206 20.86 38.68 -33.78
CA ASP A 206 19.77 37.67 -33.72
C ASP A 206 19.68 36.96 -32.35
N ASP A 207 20.67 37.18 -31.49
CA ASP A 207 20.76 36.62 -30.15
C ASP A 207 19.92 37.45 -29.16
N ALA A 208 18.63 37.12 -29.05
CA ALA A 208 17.71 37.72 -28.07
C ALA A 208 18.02 37.37 -26.60
N GLY A 209 19.22 36.84 -26.33
CA GLY A 209 19.67 36.35 -25.04
C GLY A 209 19.28 34.88 -24.78
N PRO A 210 19.61 34.37 -23.59
CA PRO A 210 19.48 32.96 -23.21
C PRO A 210 18.06 32.40 -23.28
N TYR A 211 17.05 33.28 -23.27
CA TYR A 211 15.64 32.91 -23.19
C TYR A 211 14.87 33.45 -24.40
N LYS A 212 14.51 32.54 -25.33
CA LYS A 212 13.62 32.87 -26.45
C LYS A 212 12.16 32.84 -25.97
N PRO A 213 11.42 33.96 -26.01
CA PRO A 213 10.01 33.98 -25.61
C PRO A 213 9.18 33.06 -26.53
N ARG A 214 8.06 32.54 -25.99
CA ARG A 214 7.14 31.66 -26.73
C ARG A 214 6.64 32.38 -28.00
N SER A 215 6.56 31.69 -29.14
CA SER A 215 6.23 32.23 -30.47
C SER A 215 4.78 32.71 -30.67
N GLY A 216 4.11 33.15 -29.60
CA GLY A 216 2.73 33.61 -29.65
C GLY A 216 2.64 35.05 -30.13
N LYS A 217 1.73 35.32 -31.08
CA LYS A 217 1.32 36.68 -31.42
C LYS A 217 0.60 37.31 -30.21
N ILE A 218 0.73 38.63 -30.04
CA ILE A 218 0.02 39.36 -28.98
C ILE A 218 -1.49 39.12 -29.17
N GLY A 219 -2.18 38.72 -28.09
CA GLY A 219 -3.61 38.43 -28.13
C GLY A 219 -3.99 37.08 -28.75
N ALA A 220 -3.04 36.22 -29.13
CA ALA A 220 -3.33 34.87 -29.61
C ALA A 220 -4.08 34.01 -28.57
N SER A 221 -3.98 34.35 -27.27
CA SER A 221 -4.72 33.65 -26.23
C SER A 221 -6.23 33.90 -26.24
N PHE A 222 -6.71 34.93 -26.95
CA PHE A 222 -8.12 35.36 -26.91
C PHE A 222 -9.05 34.24 -27.38
N ARG A 223 -8.58 33.38 -28.29
CA ARG A 223 -9.31 32.19 -28.76
C ARG A 223 -9.69 31.19 -27.66
N HIS A 224 -9.03 31.24 -26.50
CA HIS A 224 -9.31 30.37 -25.36
C HIS A 224 -10.34 30.97 -24.40
N TYR A 225 -10.77 32.21 -24.60
CA TYR A 225 -11.75 32.89 -23.77
C TYR A 225 -13.11 32.89 -24.47
N SER A 226 -14.16 32.53 -23.74
CA SER A 226 -15.52 32.84 -24.18
C SER A 226 -15.76 34.36 -24.16
N PRO A 227 -16.74 34.87 -24.92
CA PRO A 227 -17.08 36.30 -24.90
C PRO A 227 -17.38 36.84 -23.49
N GLU A 228 -18.05 36.03 -22.65
CA GLU A 228 -18.36 36.39 -21.26
C GLU A 228 -17.12 36.47 -20.38
N GLN A 229 -16.22 35.49 -20.48
CA GLN A 229 -14.95 35.49 -19.75
C GLN A 229 -14.07 36.65 -20.16
N HIS A 230 -14.00 36.94 -21.46
CA HIS A 230 -13.27 38.07 -21.99
C HIS A 230 -13.80 39.39 -21.40
N GLN A 231 -15.12 39.57 -21.39
CA GLN A 231 -15.77 40.73 -20.81
C GLN A 231 -15.58 40.82 -19.29
N HIS A 232 -15.57 39.68 -18.58
CA HIS A 232 -15.31 39.63 -17.13
C HIS A 232 -13.92 40.17 -16.79
N VAL A 233 -12.89 39.67 -17.48
CA VAL A 233 -11.50 40.14 -17.33
C VAL A 233 -11.41 41.63 -17.64
N LEU A 234 -12.01 42.06 -18.76
CA LEU A 234 -12.04 43.46 -19.17
C LEU A 234 -12.66 44.35 -18.09
N ASN A 235 -13.86 44.01 -17.60
CA ASN A 235 -14.58 44.80 -16.60
C ASN A 235 -13.77 44.97 -15.30
N LYS A 236 -13.05 43.93 -14.88
CA LYS A 236 -12.22 43.95 -13.67
C LYS A 236 -10.92 44.73 -13.86
N ALA A 237 -10.25 44.58 -15.00
CA ALA A 237 -8.93 45.18 -15.24
C ALA A 237 -8.93 46.53 -15.93
N ARG A 238 -10.06 46.98 -16.49
CA ARG A 238 -10.18 48.25 -17.22
C ARG A 238 -9.50 49.45 -16.55
N PRO A 239 -9.66 49.72 -15.23
CA PRO A 239 -9.03 50.89 -14.61
C PRO A 239 -7.49 50.83 -14.63
N LEU A 240 -6.92 49.67 -14.31
CA LEU A 240 -5.47 49.45 -14.29
C LEU A 240 -4.88 49.36 -15.71
N LEU A 241 -5.61 48.75 -16.64
CA LEU A 241 -5.20 48.70 -18.05
C LEU A 241 -5.03 50.11 -18.63
N ARG A 242 -5.99 51.01 -18.39
CA ARG A 242 -5.87 52.43 -18.77
C ARG A 242 -4.67 53.11 -18.11
N GLN A 243 -4.44 52.84 -16.82
CA GLN A 243 -3.29 53.40 -16.09
C GLN A 243 -1.94 52.98 -16.72
N PHE A 244 -1.84 51.76 -17.24
CA PHE A 244 -0.65 51.27 -17.94
C PHE A 244 -0.61 51.66 -19.43
N GLY A 245 -1.62 52.38 -19.94
CA GLY A 245 -1.67 52.86 -21.32
C GLY A 245 -2.34 51.91 -22.32
N TYR A 246 -3.02 50.86 -21.86
CA TYR A 246 -3.92 50.06 -22.69
C TYR A 246 -5.29 50.75 -22.73
N ASP A 247 -5.74 51.24 -23.88
CA ASP A 247 -7.05 51.86 -24.06
C ASP A 247 -7.99 50.90 -24.79
N THR A 248 -8.91 50.29 -24.06
CA THR A 248 -9.80 49.25 -24.56
C THR A 248 -11.01 49.78 -25.34
N GLU A 249 -11.18 51.10 -25.45
CA GLU A 249 -12.28 51.74 -26.19
C GLU A 249 -11.80 52.45 -27.46
N THR A 250 -10.58 52.99 -27.46
CA THR A 250 -10.04 53.75 -28.61
C THR A 250 -8.85 53.08 -29.31
N GLN A 251 -8.15 52.14 -28.67
CA GLN A 251 -7.11 51.35 -29.35
C GLN A 251 -7.71 50.09 -29.96
N ASP A 252 -7.28 49.77 -31.17
CA ASP A 252 -7.53 48.47 -31.81
C ASP A 252 -6.64 47.40 -31.17
N PHE A 253 -6.75 47.18 -29.86
CA PHE A 253 -6.00 46.18 -29.12
C PHE A 253 -6.60 44.78 -29.41
N PRO A 254 -5.79 43.76 -29.77
CA PRO A 254 -4.32 43.67 -29.71
C PRO A 254 -3.56 44.07 -30.99
N ASN A 255 -4.25 44.51 -32.05
CA ASN A 255 -3.66 44.77 -33.38
C ASN A 255 -2.78 46.03 -33.42
N SER A 256 -3.08 47.04 -32.61
CA SER A 256 -2.35 48.31 -32.54
C SER A 256 -2.15 48.75 -31.09
N ILE A 257 -0.89 49.03 -30.71
CA ILE A 257 -0.48 49.34 -29.34
C ILE A 257 0.50 50.53 -29.36
N PRO A 258 0.01 51.79 -29.30
CA PRO A 258 0.87 52.96 -29.28
C PRO A 258 1.62 53.07 -27.94
N LEU A 259 2.87 53.53 -27.97
CA LEU A 259 3.69 53.72 -26.76
C LEU A 259 3.04 54.74 -25.80
N PRO A 260 3.01 54.50 -24.48
CA PRO A 260 2.39 55.43 -23.54
C PRO A 260 3.29 56.66 -23.33
N ASN A 261 2.67 57.82 -23.11
CA ASN A 261 3.40 59.06 -22.83
C ASN A 261 4.01 59.10 -21.42
N ARG A 262 3.43 58.40 -20.45
CA ARG A 262 3.89 58.35 -19.06
C ARG A 262 4.03 56.91 -18.59
N GLN A 263 5.25 56.53 -18.20
CA GLN A 263 5.57 55.17 -17.77
C GLN A 263 6.35 55.13 -16.45
N VAL A 264 6.75 56.28 -15.90
CA VAL A 264 7.48 56.34 -14.63
C VAL A 264 6.58 56.91 -13.55
N LYS A 265 6.49 56.18 -12.44
CA LYS A 265 5.98 56.66 -11.16
C LYS A 265 7.19 57.05 -10.31
N TYR A 266 7.26 58.32 -9.91
CA TYR A 266 8.27 58.80 -8.98
C TYR A 266 7.93 58.35 -7.55
N GLY A 267 8.98 58.08 -6.76
CA GLY A 267 8.83 57.72 -5.34
C GLY A 267 8.35 58.89 -4.48
N LYS A 268 7.99 58.63 -3.23
CA LYS A 268 7.69 59.68 -2.23
C LYS A 268 8.99 60.38 -1.81
N GLN A 269 8.90 61.65 -1.39
CA GLN A 269 10.03 62.34 -0.74
C GLN A 269 10.43 61.55 0.51
N ASP A 270 11.74 61.33 0.70
CA ASP A 270 12.35 60.53 1.78
C ASP A 270 11.97 59.03 1.83
N ALA A 271 11.57 58.44 0.70
CA ALA A 271 11.23 57.01 0.65
C ALA A 271 12.43 56.10 1.01
N ALA A 272 12.29 55.32 2.09
CA ALA A 272 13.22 54.28 2.48
C ALA A 272 13.31 53.14 1.45
N LEU A 273 14.38 52.34 1.51
CA LEU A 273 14.53 51.11 0.74
C LEU A 273 13.31 50.20 0.94
N LEU A 274 12.73 49.67 -0.14
CA LEU A 274 11.64 48.69 -0.04
C LEU A 274 12.25 47.30 0.14
N VAL A 275 11.91 46.60 1.21
CA VAL A 275 12.44 45.25 1.47
C VAL A 275 11.46 44.19 0.95
N LEU A 276 11.95 43.35 0.04
CA LEU A 276 11.25 42.13 -0.40
C LEU A 276 11.43 41.06 0.67
N SER A 277 10.51 40.99 1.64
CA SER A 277 10.66 40.13 2.83
C SER A 277 10.25 38.66 2.59
N VAL A 278 10.87 37.75 3.35
CA VAL A 278 10.51 36.31 3.43
C VAL A 278 9.19 36.13 4.20
N ASP A 279 8.95 36.97 5.21
CA ASP A 279 7.72 37.01 6.02
C ASP A 279 6.74 38.10 5.57
N GLY A 280 6.93 38.60 4.34
CA GLY A 280 6.13 39.69 3.78
C GLY A 280 4.71 39.28 3.35
N LEU A 281 3.96 40.26 2.85
CA LEU A 281 2.60 40.07 2.34
C LEU A 281 2.62 39.05 1.19
N GLU A 282 1.86 37.96 1.33
CA GLU A 282 1.59 37.01 0.25
C GLU A 282 0.15 37.21 -0.25
N LEU A 283 -0.01 37.60 -1.53
CA LEU A 283 -1.33 37.88 -2.12
C LEU A 283 -2.18 36.63 -2.33
N ARG A 284 -1.54 35.46 -2.44
CA ARG A 284 -2.21 34.16 -2.50
C ARG A 284 -2.25 33.53 -1.12
N ALA A 285 -3.41 33.00 -0.76
CA ALA A 285 -3.51 32.13 0.39
C ALA A 285 -2.67 30.85 0.13
N ARG A 286 -2.06 30.28 1.17
CA ARG A 286 -1.24 29.06 1.05
C ARG A 286 -2.04 27.87 0.49
N ASN A 287 -3.36 27.88 0.64
CA ASN A 287 -4.32 26.90 0.15
C ASN A 287 -5.02 27.29 -1.17
N ASP A 288 -4.52 28.29 -1.92
CA ASP A 288 -5.11 28.66 -3.22
C ASP A 288 -5.01 27.50 -4.25
N MET A 289 -6.17 27.05 -4.73
CA MET A 289 -6.37 25.95 -5.68
C MET A 289 -5.74 26.16 -7.06
N PHE A 290 -5.48 27.41 -7.44
CA PHE A 290 -5.01 27.80 -8.77
C PHE A 290 -3.50 28.11 -8.81
N GLY A 291 -2.84 28.16 -7.64
CA GLY A 291 -1.41 28.44 -7.47
C GLY A 291 -0.57 27.21 -7.04
N ARG A 292 -0.12 27.18 -5.78
CA ARG A 292 0.83 26.18 -5.25
C ARG A 292 0.29 24.73 -5.26
N LEU A 293 -1.02 24.55 -5.15
CA LEU A 293 -1.69 23.23 -5.16
C LEU A 293 -1.98 22.67 -6.57
N SER A 294 -1.58 23.39 -7.61
CA SER A 294 -1.83 23.00 -9.00
C SER A 294 -1.12 21.74 -9.49
N THR A 295 -0.19 21.20 -8.69
CA THR A 295 0.58 19.99 -9.01
C THR A 295 -0.32 18.75 -9.13
N TYR A 296 -1.46 18.76 -8.44
CA TYR A 296 -2.49 17.72 -8.54
C TYR A 296 -3.07 17.60 -9.97
N TYR A 297 -3.46 18.73 -10.55
CA TYR A 297 -4.11 18.80 -11.86
C TYR A 297 -3.16 18.53 -13.01
N ARG A 298 -1.86 18.80 -12.82
CA ARG A 298 -0.82 18.37 -13.75
C ARG A 298 -0.76 16.85 -13.89
N LYS A 299 -1.04 16.08 -12.83
CA LYS A 299 -1.12 14.62 -12.92
C LYS A 299 -2.32 14.16 -13.75
N MET A 300 -3.40 14.93 -13.76
CA MET A 300 -4.61 14.61 -14.56
C MET A 300 -4.42 14.76 -16.07
N LEU A 301 -3.42 15.53 -16.51
CA LEU A 301 -3.01 15.54 -17.93
C LEU A 301 -2.44 14.19 -18.38
N LEU A 302 -1.91 13.40 -17.45
CA LEU A 302 -1.31 12.10 -17.73
C LEU A 302 -2.34 10.97 -17.56
N ASP A 303 -3.26 11.06 -16.58
CA ASP A 303 -4.30 10.03 -16.34
C ASP A 303 -5.66 10.64 -15.93
N PRO A 304 -6.81 10.26 -16.54
CA PRO A 304 -8.13 10.57 -15.99
C PRO A 304 -8.33 9.88 -14.63
N VAL A 305 -8.84 10.61 -13.63
CA VAL A 305 -9.18 10.04 -12.32
C VAL A 305 -10.60 9.52 -12.38
N ILE A 306 -10.71 8.20 -12.52
CA ILE A 306 -11.97 7.48 -12.69
C ILE A 306 -12.36 6.88 -11.32
N ALA A 307 -13.60 7.12 -10.89
CA ALA A 307 -14.18 6.48 -9.71
C ALA A 307 -14.19 4.96 -9.85
N ALA A 308 -14.38 4.28 -8.71
CA ALA A 308 -14.47 2.83 -8.66
C ALA A 308 -15.62 2.22 -9.48
N ASP A 309 -16.56 3.03 -9.98
CA ASP A 309 -17.68 2.65 -10.84
C ASP A 309 -17.46 2.99 -12.33
N GLY A 310 -16.33 3.60 -12.70
CA GLY A 310 -16.04 3.98 -14.08
C GLY A 310 -16.45 5.40 -14.45
N SER A 311 -17.01 6.20 -13.54
CA SER A 311 -17.35 7.60 -13.80
C SER A 311 -16.14 8.52 -13.61
N GLU A 312 -15.99 9.53 -14.46
CA GLU A 312 -14.99 10.58 -14.23
C GLU A 312 -15.46 11.45 -13.06
N LEU A 313 -14.70 11.45 -11.95
CA LEU A 313 -15.09 12.18 -10.74
C LEU A 313 -15.05 13.69 -10.97
N ASN A 314 -16.09 14.39 -10.51
CA ASN A 314 -16.14 15.85 -10.58
C ASN A 314 -15.37 16.47 -9.41
N MET A 315 -14.77 17.63 -9.66
CA MET A 315 -13.71 18.22 -8.82
C MET A 315 -14.17 18.60 -7.40
N GLU A 316 -15.44 18.98 -7.23
CA GLU A 316 -16.02 19.32 -5.91
C GLU A 316 -16.08 18.11 -4.96
N GLU A 317 -16.23 16.90 -5.50
CA GLU A 317 -16.32 15.66 -4.72
C GLU A 317 -14.96 15.24 -4.17
N MET A 318 -13.86 15.57 -4.87
CA MET A 318 -12.50 15.29 -4.38
C MET A 318 -11.97 16.33 -3.40
N LEU A 319 -12.32 17.62 -3.55
CA LEU A 319 -11.87 18.65 -2.60
C LEU A 319 -12.49 18.47 -1.22
N CYS A 320 -13.72 17.94 -1.15
CA CYS A 320 -14.33 17.51 0.10
C CYS A 320 -13.52 16.41 0.82
N VAL A 321 -12.66 15.68 0.11
CA VAL A 321 -11.78 14.64 0.67
C VAL A 321 -10.40 15.20 1.06
N GLU A 322 -9.89 16.21 0.35
CA GLU A 322 -8.56 16.81 0.56
C GLU A 322 -8.50 17.89 1.66
N ASP A 323 -9.62 18.47 2.10
CA ASP A 323 -9.66 19.47 3.21
C ASP A 323 -9.34 18.87 4.61
N ARG A 324 -8.84 17.63 4.69
CA ARG A 324 -8.23 17.10 5.91
C ARG A 324 -6.75 17.51 5.96
N PRO A 325 -6.29 18.22 6.99
CA PRO A 325 -4.89 18.65 7.05
C PRO A 325 -3.96 17.44 7.19
N LEU A 326 -3.13 17.25 6.17
CA LEU A 326 -2.00 16.32 6.20
C LEU A 326 -0.90 16.91 7.09
N LEU A 327 -0.67 16.28 8.24
CA LEU A 327 0.53 16.46 9.04
C LEU A 327 1.77 16.12 8.20
N ASN A 328 2.80 16.96 8.24
CA ASN A 328 4.08 16.72 7.59
C ASN A 328 4.74 15.44 8.13
N SER A 329 5.19 14.58 7.23
CA SER A 329 5.79 13.27 7.54
C SER A 329 7.21 13.33 8.13
N ASP A 330 7.80 14.51 8.23
CA ASP A 330 9.22 14.66 8.53
C ASP A 330 9.51 14.90 10.04
N ASP A 331 8.47 15.09 10.86
CA ASP A 331 8.58 15.27 12.32
C ASP A 331 8.23 14.01 13.14
N LEU A 332 7.88 12.90 12.48
CA LEU A 332 7.46 11.66 13.15
C LEU A 332 8.63 10.68 13.32
N LYS A 333 9.00 10.40 14.57
CA LYS A 333 9.94 9.33 14.92
C LYS A 333 9.36 7.97 14.46
N PRO A 334 10.19 7.02 13.99
CA PRO A 334 9.71 5.73 13.53
C PRO A 334 9.15 4.94 14.73
N GLY A 335 7.82 4.90 14.84
CA GLY A 335 7.10 4.21 15.91
C GLY A 335 5.61 4.58 16.07
N GLU A 336 5.14 5.73 15.55
CA GLU A 336 3.84 6.30 15.94
C GLU A 336 2.68 6.21 14.91
N VAL A 337 2.72 5.31 13.92
CA VAL A 337 1.59 5.17 12.96
C VAL A 337 0.98 3.78 13.02
N ALA A 338 0.22 3.52 14.09
CA ALA A 338 -0.57 2.31 14.26
C ALA A 338 -2.08 2.57 14.16
N GLY A 339 -2.53 3.21 13.07
CA GLY A 339 -3.85 2.84 12.57
C GLY A 339 -4.45 3.71 11.49
N TYR A 340 -5.15 3.01 10.60
CA TYR A 340 -5.65 3.51 9.32
C TYR A 340 -4.54 3.86 8.30
N THR A 341 -3.80 2.84 7.90
CA THR A 341 -3.17 2.81 6.58
C THR A 341 -4.27 2.76 5.51
N PRO A 342 -4.30 3.66 4.52
CA PRO A 342 -4.97 3.36 3.26
C PRO A 342 -4.42 2.02 2.78
N PHE A 343 -5.28 1.07 2.38
CA PHE A 343 -4.87 -0.29 1.98
C PHE A 343 -3.96 -0.31 0.72
N MET A 344 -3.64 0.85 0.18
CA MET A 344 -2.42 1.12 -0.57
C MET A 344 -1.84 2.43 -0.03
N SER A 345 -0.82 2.37 0.84
CA SER A 345 0.13 3.49 0.82
C SER A 345 0.73 3.45 -0.58
N LEU A 346 0.38 4.44 -1.40
CA LEU A 346 1.32 4.88 -2.41
C LEU A 346 2.51 5.42 -1.62
N ASP A 347 3.40 4.53 -1.18
CA ASP A 347 4.74 4.90 -0.77
C ASP A 347 5.27 5.77 -1.90
N LYS A 348 5.29 7.09 -1.68
CA LYS A 348 5.99 8.06 -2.52
C LYS A 348 7.50 7.94 -2.28
N GLY A 349 8.00 6.73 -1.98
CA GLY A 349 9.40 6.40 -2.13
C GLY A 349 9.70 6.38 -3.61
N LYS A 350 10.32 7.46 -4.12
CA LYS A 350 10.96 7.60 -5.44
C LYS A 350 10.66 6.43 -6.39
N GLU A 351 9.68 6.61 -7.28
CA GLU A 351 9.54 5.73 -8.45
C GLU A 351 10.86 5.73 -9.23
N ARG A 352 11.69 4.71 -9.00
CA ARG A 352 12.76 4.30 -9.91
C ARG A 352 12.16 3.34 -10.93
N THR A 353 11.14 3.77 -11.67
CA THR A 353 10.52 2.93 -12.72
C THR A 353 11.18 3.23 -14.06
N THR A 354 12.32 2.57 -14.32
CA THR A 354 12.71 2.26 -15.71
C THR A 354 12.45 0.79 -15.96
N SER A 355 11.17 0.39 -16.04
CA SER A 355 10.79 -0.96 -16.47
C SER A 355 11.26 -1.20 -17.91
N ASN A 356 11.68 -2.43 -18.26
CA ASN A 356 12.19 -2.75 -19.59
C ASN A 356 11.14 -2.68 -20.73
N GLN A 357 9.85 -2.49 -20.42
CA GLN A 357 8.71 -2.32 -21.36
C GLN A 357 8.57 -3.42 -22.43
N LEU A 358 8.76 -4.68 -22.04
CA LEU A 358 8.57 -5.84 -22.91
C LEU A 358 7.11 -5.99 -23.37
N GLY A 359 6.93 -6.43 -24.61
CA GLY A 359 5.62 -6.73 -25.20
C GLY A 359 5.14 -8.17 -24.91
N THR A 360 3.90 -8.49 -25.28
CA THR A 360 3.27 -9.80 -25.03
C THR A 360 4.02 -10.97 -25.69
N PHE A 361 4.47 -10.80 -26.92
CA PHE A 361 5.16 -11.88 -27.66
C PHE A 361 6.54 -12.19 -27.05
N ASN A 362 7.37 -11.16 -26.86
CA ASN A 362 8.76 -11.30 -26.41
C ASN A 362 8.91 -11.47 -24.89
N GLY A 363 7.92 -11.01 -24.10
CA GLY A 363 7.97 -11.03 -22.64
C GLY A 363 7.11 -12.11 -21.99
N VAL A 364 6.18 -12.75 -22.74
CA VAL A 364 5.31 -13.79 -22.18
C VAL A 364 5.28 -15.02 -23.09
N TYR A 365 4.81 -14.89 -24.33
CA TYR A 365 4.58 -16.04 -25.22
C TYR A 365 5.85 -16.85 -25.49
N VAL A 366 6.92 -16.20 -25.97
CA VAL A 366 8.20 -16.87 -26.29
C VAL A 366 8.83 -17.51 -25.04
N PRO A 367 9.01 -16.80 -23.91
CA PRO A 367 9.55 -17.41 -22.70
C PRO A 367 8.73 -18.59 -22.17
N CYS A 368 7.38 -18.49 -22.18
CA CYS A 368 6.52 -19.59 -21.75
C CYS A 368 6.69 -20.82 -22.64
N LEU A 369 6.64 -20.62 -23.96
CA LEU A 369 6.66 -21.72 -24.91
C LEU A 369 8.02 -22.43 -24.95
N LEU A 370 9.12 -21.68 -24.83
CA LEU A 370 10.49 -22.23 -24.70
C LEU A 370 10.64 -23.12 -23.45
N ASN A 371 9.99 -22.76 -22.35
CA ASN A 371 10.12 -23.47 -21.08
C ASN A 371 9.14 -24.65 -20.97
N ILE A 372 7.97 -24.57 -21.63
CA ILE A 372 7.05 -25.71 -21.77
C ILE A 372 7.71 -26.80 -22.63
N ILE A 373 8.29 -26.41 -23.77
CA ILE A 373 8.98 -27.35 -24.66
C ILE A 373 10.38 -27.63 -24.13
N GLY A 374 10.44 -28.44 -23.09
CA GLY A 374 11.67 -28.84 -22.41
C GLY A 374 12.33 -30.10 -22.99
N VAL A 375 13.43 -30.51 -22.34
CA VAL A 375 14.24 -31.70 -22.64
C VAL A 375 13.42 -33.00 -22.73
N ILE A 376 12.35 -33.10 -21.93
CA ILE A 376 11.52 -34.30 -21.81
C ILE A 376 10.81 -34.62 -23.14
N LEU A 377 10.54 -33.61 -23.99
CA LEU A 377 9.99 -33.82 -25.33
C LEU A 377 10.88 -34.74 -26.16
N PHE A 378 12.20 -34.52 -26.11
CA PHE A 378 13.13 -35.22 -26.97
C PHE A 378 13.58 -36.56 -26.40
N LEU A 379 13.78 -36.64 -25.07
CA LEU A 379 14.44 -37.80 -24.45
C LEU A 379 13.50 -38.80 -23.78
N ARG A 380 12.27 -38.39 -23.44
CA ARG A 380 11.39 -39.20 -22.58
C ARG A 380 9.97 -39.35 -23.14
N LEU A 381 9.54 -38.47 -24.04
CA LEU A 381 8.23 -38.57 -24.69
C LEU A 381 8.09 -39.89 -25.47
N GLY A 382 9.08 -40.26 -26.27
CA GLY A 382 9.07 -41.54 -27.01
C GLY A 382 8.97 -42.74 -26.08
N TRP A 383 9.79 -42.78 -25.03
CA TRP A 383 9.74 -43.83 -24.00
C TRP A 383 8.38 -43.94 -23.33
N ALA A 384 7.79 -42.81 -22.95
CA ALA A 384 6.47 -42.80 -22.31
C ALA A 384 5.38 -43.33 -23.25
N ILE A 385 5.43 -43.00 -24.55
CA ILE A 385 4.53 -43.58 -25.56
C ILE A 385 4.77 -45.09 -25.69
N GLY A 386 6.03 -45.53 -25.67
CA GLY A 386 6.38 -46.96 -25.73
C GLY A 386 5.88 -47.77 -24.54
N GLN A 387 5.81 -47.18 -23.34
CA GLN A 387 5.35 -47.82 -22.10
C GLN A 387 3.84 -47.69 -21.90
N ALA A 388 3.29 -46.48 -21.95
CA ALA A 388 1.88 -46.18 -21.68
C ALA A 388 0.98 -46.31 -22.93
N GLY A 389 1.56 -46.48 -24.11
CA GLY A 389 0.84 -46.40 -25.38
C GLY A 389 0.44 -44.97 -25.73
N VAL A 390 -0.04 -44.77 -26.95
CA VAL A 390 -0.54 -43.47 -27.43
C VAL A 390 -1.72 -43.00 -26.57
N LEU A 391 -2.67 -43.89 -26.26
CA LEU A 391 -3.84 -43.53 -25.46
C LEU A 391 -3.46 -43.14 -24.03
N GLY A 392 -2.60 -43.94 -23.37
CA GLY A 392 -2.15 -43.66 -22.01
C GLY A 392 -1.36 -42.35 -21.93
N MET A 393 -0.50 -42.08 -22.91
CA MET A 393 0.24 -40.82 -22.99
C MET A 393 -0.68 -39.61 -23.22
N LEU A 394 -1.72 -39.73 -24.07
CA LEU A 394 -2.71 -38.66 -24.25
C LEU A 394 -3.50 -38.36 -22.96
N VAL A 395 -3.84 -39.39 -22.17
CA VAL A 395 -4.50 -39.21 -20.86
C VAL A 395 -3.57 -38.51 -19.88
N ILE A 396 -2.31 -38.94 -19.78
CA ILE A 396 -1.29 -38.27 -18.95
C ILE A 396 -1.18 -36.80 -19.34
N PHE A 397 -1.05 -36.53 -20.65
CA PHE A 397 -0.92 -35.19 -21.18
C PHE A 397 -2.15 -34.33 -20.88
N PHE A 398 -3.36 -34.85 -21.05
CA PHE A 398 -4.60 -34.14 -20.73
C PHE A 398 -4.70 -33.75 -19.25
N ILE A 399 -4.36 -34.66 -18.34
CA ILE A 399 -4.36 -34.35 -16.89
C ILE A 399 -3.35 -33.23 -16.60
N ALA A 400 -2.13 -33.35 -17.12
CA ALA A 400 -1.06 -32.39 -16.88
C ALA A 400 -1.40 -31.00 -17.48
N GLU A 401 -1.93 -30.94 -18.70
CA GLU A 401 -2.39 -29.70 -19.32
C GLU A 401 -3.58 -29.07 -18.61
N SER A 402 -4.49 -29.89 -18.06
CA SER A 402 -5.60 -29.36 -17.25
C SER A 402 -5.09 -28.61 -16.02
N GLN A 403 -4.01 -29.09 -15.37
CA GLN A 403 -3.37 -28.38 -14.26
C GLN A 403 -2.80 -27.04 -14.72
N ALA A 404 -2.12 -27.00 -15.87
CA ALA A 404 -1.57 -25.78 -16.44
C ALA A 404 -2.67 -24.77 -16.77
N ILE A 405 -3.74 -25.18 -17.46
CA ILE A 405 -4.87 -24.32 -17.83
C ILE A 405 -5.56 -23.76 -16.58
N LEU A 406 -5.93 -24.59 -15.60
CA LEU A 406 -6.58 -24.14 -14.37
C LEU A 406 -5.72 -23.10 -13.64
N THR A 407 -4.42 -23.33 -13.59
CA THR A 407 -3.48 -22.43 -12.93
C THR A 407 -3.28 -21.13 -13.71
N VAL A 408 -3.23 -21.17 -15.05
CA VAL A 408 -3.18 -19.95 -15.88
C VAL A 408 -4.45 -19.14 -15.77
N LEU A 409 -5.63 -19.76 -15.70
CA LEU A 409 -6.89 -19.04 -15.47
C LEU A 409 -6.85 -18.30 -14.12
N SER A 410 -6.40 -18.97 -13.06
CA SER A 410 -6.21 -18.36 -11.73
C SER A 410 -5.17 -17.24 -11.76
N ALA A 411 -3.99 -17.48 -12.32
CA ALA A 411 -2.93 -16.49 -12.43
C ALA A 411 -3.35 -15.27 -13.26
N SER A 412 -4.10 -15.49 -14.34
CA SER A 412 -4.64 -14.43 -15.20
C SER A 412 -5.63 -13.55 -14.45
N ALA A 413 -6.51 -14.13 -13.63
CA ALA A 413 -7.41 -13.35 -12.79
C ALA A 413 -6.63 -12.47 -11.81
N ILE A 414 -5.64 -13.03 -11.10
CA ILE A 414 -4.82 -12.29 -10.14
C ILE A 414 -3.99 -11.20 -10.85
N ALA A 415 -3.36 -11.51 -11.99
CA ALA A 415 -2.56 -10.55 -12.76
C ALA A 415 -3.39 -9.42 -13.39
N SER A 416 -4.67 -9.69 -13.65
CA SER A 416 -5.62 -8.70 -14.19
C SER A 416 -6.28 -7.84 -13.11
N ASN A 417 -5.90 -8.03 -11.84
CA ASN A 417 -6.43 -7.32 -10.69
C ASN A 417 -5.48 -6.19 -10.26
N GLY A 418 -5.76 -4.96 -10.71
CA GLY A 418 -4.99 -3.76 -10.35
C GLY A 418 -3.62 -3.63 -11.05
N ASN A 419 -2.79 -2.71 -10.54
CA ASN A 419 -1.46 -2.44 -11.10
C ASN A 419 -0.42 -3.42 -10.55
N MET A 420 0.13 -4.24 -11.44
CA MET A 420 1.22 -5.18 -11.14
C MET A 420 2.57 -4.46 -11.01
N ARG A 421 3.27 -4.64 -9.89
CA ARG A 421 4.67 -4.22 -9.72
C ARG A 421 5.62 -5.40 -9.99
N GLY A 422 6.94 -5.13 -10.02
CA GLY A 422 7.97 -6.16 -10.17
C GLY A 422 8.02 -7.14 -9.00
N GLY A 423 8.31 -8.41 -9.31
CA GLY A 423 8.33 -9.52 -8.34
C GLY A 423 7.50 -10.75 -8.76
N GLY A 424 6.84 -10.67 -9.92
CA GLY A 424 6.21 -11.83 -10.56
C GLY A 424 5.13 -12.51 -9.73
N SER A 425 5.13 -13.85 -9.78
CA SER A 425 4.17 -14.70 -9.08
C SER A 425 4.16 -14.44 -7.56
N TYR A 426 5.31 -14.13 -6.96
CA TYR A 426 5.41 -13.81 -5.54
C TYR A 426 4.65 -12.52 -5.18
N TYR A 427 4.87 -11.43 -5.93
CA TYR A 427 4.18 -10.15 -5.66
C TYR A 427 2.65 -10.31 -5.74
N LEU A 428 2.17 -11.10 -6.70
CA LEU A 428 0.74 -11.40 -6.86
C LEU A 428 0.17 -12.15 -5.65
N ILE A 429 0.91 -13.13 -5.12
CA ILE A 429 0.47 -13.96 -4.01
C ILE A 429 0.60 -13.22 -2.68
N SER A 430 1.72 -12.55 -2.40
CA SER A 430 2.00 -11.92 -1.11
C SER A 430 1.07 -10.74 -0.81
N ARG A 431 0.74 -9.94 -1.83
CA ARG A 431 -0.21 -8.82 -1.71
C ARG A 431 -1.66 -9.29 -1.59
N SER A 432 -1.93 -10.53 -1.98
CA SER A 432 -3.25 -11.14 -1.86
C SER A 432 -3.42 -11.84 -0.52
N LEU A 433 -2.55 -12.78 -0.17
CA LEU A 433 -2.74 -13.62 1.02
C LEU A 433 -2.22 -13.00 2.32
N GLY A 434 -1.31 -12.02 2.24
CA GLY A 434 -0.60 -11.47 3.40
C GLY A 434 0.86 -11.95 3.47
N PRO A 435 1.66 -11.38 4.38
CA PRO A 435 3.11 -11.62 4.46
C PRO A 435 3.47 -13.06 4.87
N GLU A 436 2.69 -13.72 5.72
CA GLU A 436 3.01 -15.05 6.24
C GLU A 436 2.85 -16.12 5.16
N PHE A 437 1.67 -16.14 4.52
CA PHE A 437 1.41 -17.01 3.37
C PHE A 437 2.26 -16.62 2.17
N GLY A 438 2.36 -15.31 1.88
CA GLY A 438 3.12 -14.76 0.78
C GLY A 438 4.60 -15.12 0.83
N GLY A 439 5.24 -14.93 1.98
CA GLY A 439 6.66 -15.22 2.18
C GLY A 439 6.98 -16.72 2.13
N ALA A 440 6.15 -17.56 2.77
CA ALA A 440 6.35 -19.00 2.78
C ALA A 440 6.20 -19.59 1.37
N ILE A 441 5.12 -19.22 0.66
CA ILE A 441 4.89 -19.63 -0.73
C ILE A 441 5.97 -19.04 -1.64
N GLY A 442 6.35 -17.77 -1.46
CA GLY A 442 7.39 -17.10 -2.23
C GLY A 442 8.74 -17.80 -2.16
N LEU A 443 9.19 -18.17 -0.95
CA LEU A 443 10.45 -18.89 -0.78
C LEU A 443 10.39 -20.29 -1.40
N GLN A 444 9.25 -20.97 -1.31
CA GLN A 444 9.04 -22.24 -2.00
C GLN A 444 9.12 -22.08 -3.53
N PHE A 445 8.53 -21.02 -4.09
CA PHE A 445 8.65 -20.67 -5.51
C PHE A 445 10.11 -20.38 -5.91
N TYR A 446 10.87 -19.74 -5.03
CA TYR A 446 12.29 -19.54 -5.26
C TYR A 446 13.06 -20.87 -5.33
N LEU A 447 12.83 -21.78 -4.36
CA LEU A 447 13.47 -23.10 -4.34
C LEU A 447 13.09 -23.97 -5.54
N LEU A 448 11.84 -23.86 -6.01
CA LEU A 448 11.38 -24.47 -7.25
C LEU A 448 12.29 -24.08 -8.42
N TYR A 449 12.46 -22.78 -8.66
CA TYR A 449 13.23 -22.33 -9.80
C TYR A 449 14.74 -22.58 -9.65
N ALA A 450 15.30 -22.47 -8.43
CA ALA A 450 16.71 -22.78 -8.18
C ALA A 450 17.03 -24.27 -8.44
N SER A 451 16.17 -25.19 -7.99
CA SER A 451 16.31 -26.61 -8.32
C SER A 451 16.03 -26.90 -9.80
N GLY A 452 15.12 -26.15 -10.43
CA GLY A 452 14.85 -26.19 -11.87
C GLY A 452 16.07 -25.85 -12.73
N VAL A 453 16.85 -24.82 -12.36
CA VAL A 453 18.12 -24.49 -13.05
C VAL A 453 19.05 -25.70 -13.09
N ALA A 454 19.24 -26.37 -11.95
CA ALA A 454 20.09 -27.56 -11.88
C ALA A 454 19.55 -28.71 -12.73
N MET A 455 18.25 -29.00 -12.66
CA MET A 455 17.61 -30.06 -13.44
C MET A 455 17.84 -29.87 -14.95
N TYR A 456 17.63 -28.65 -15.47
CA TYR A 456 17.80 -28.39 -16.90
C TYR A 456 19.27 -28.42 -17.35
N LEU A 457 20.19 -27.88 -16.55
CA LEU A 457 21.61 -27.87 -16.90
C LEU A 457 22.27 -29.25 -16.76
N VAL A 458 21.85 -30.07 -15.79
CA VAL A 458 22.27 -31.47 -15.69
C VAL A 458 21.75 -32.25 -16.90
N GLY A 459 20.49 -32.05 -17.31
CA GLY A 459 19.96 -32.65 -18.53
C GLY A 459 20.73 -32.25 -19.79
N LEU A 460 21.13 -30.97 -19.92
CA LEU A 460 22.02 -30.51 -20.99
C LEU A 460 23.37 -31.25 -20.95
N ALA A 461 23.96 -31.35 -19.77
CA ALA A 461 25.28 -31.93 -19.59
C ALA A 461 25.31 -33.44 -19.81
N GLU A 462 24.25 -34.16 -19.43
CA GLU A 462 24.09 -35.59 -19.72
C GLU A 462 24.04 -35.86 -21.22
N GLU A 463 23.38 -35.01 -22.00
CA GLU A 463 23.30 -35.14 -23.45
C GLU A 463 24.63 -34.81 -24.13
N ILE A 464 25.34 -33.78 -23.66
CA ILE A 464 26.69 -33.49 -24.14
C ILE A 464 27.65 -34.64 -23.83
N GLN A 465 27.57 -35.19 -22.61
CA GLN A 465 28.41 -36.29 -22.19
C GLN A 465 28.17 -37.53 -23.06
N GLN A 466 26.91 -37.88 -23.33
CA GLN A 466 26.56 -39.04 -24.15
C GLN A 466 26.95 -38.86 -25.63
N THR A 467 26.86 -37.64 -26.17
CA THR A 467 27.11 -37.39 -27.60
C THR A 467 28.59 -37.24 -27.94
N TRP A 468 29.34 -36.48 -27.13
CA TRP A 468 30.74 -36.11 -27.45
C TRP A 468 31.79 -36.70 -26.50
N PHE A 469 31.39 -37.18 -25.33
CA PHE A 469 32.31 -37.67 -24.29
C PHE A 469 31.95 -39.10 -23.83
N GLU A 470 31.41 -39.92 -24.74
CA GLU A 470 31.00 -41.29 -24.44
C GLU A 470 32.17 -42.14 -23.91
N HIS A 471 33.36 -41.98 -24.50
CA HIS A 471 34.59 -42.70 -24.14
C HIS A 471 35.56 -41.88 -23.29
N SER A 472 35.07 -40.90 -22.53
CA SER A 472 35.92 -40.11 -21.64
C SER A 472 36.57 -40.99 -20.55
N THR A 473 37.81 -40.67 -20.18
CA THR A 473 38.51 -41.34 -19.06
C THR A 473 37.99 -40.91 -17.69
N TRP A 474 37.17 -39.86 -17.64
CA TRP A 474 36.60 -39.32 -16.40
C TRP A 474 35.25 -39.97 -16.10
N GLU A 475 34.92 -40.16 -14.83
CA GLU A 475 33.60 -40.68 -14.45
C GLU A 475 32.48 -39.79 -15.01
N LYS A 476 31.40 -40.42 -15.51
CA LYS A 476 30.23 -39.75 -16.10
C LYS A 476 29.75 -38.57 -15.23
N LYS A 477 29.65 -38.79 -13.92
CA LYS A 477 29.21 -37.77 -12.96
C LYS A 477 30.09 -36.52 -13.00
N HIS A 478 31.41 -36.68 -13.03
CA HIS A 478 32.35 -35.54 -13.05
C HIS A 478 32.25 -34.74 -14.35
N VAL A 479 32.09 -35.41 -15.48
CA VAL A 479 31.88 -34.74 -16.78
C VAL A 479 30.57 -33.96 -16.78
N VAL A 480 29.49 -34.57 -16.29
CA VAL A 480 28.17 -33.93 -16.20
C VAL A 480 28.21 -32.69 -15.30
N VAL A 481 28.79 -32.82 -14.10
CA VAL A 481 28.92 -31.68 -13.16
C VAL A 481 29.76 -30.56 -13.78
N LEU A 482 30.88 -30.87 -14.44
CA LEU A 482 31.74 -29.88 -15.07
C LEU A 482 31.02 -29.11 -16.17
N VAL A 483 30.37 -29.83 -17.10
CA VAL A 483 29.65 -29.22 -18.22
C VAL A 483 28.45 -28.40 -17.74
N ALA A 484 27.68 -28.93 -16.78
CA ALA A 484 26.56 -28.19 -16.18
C ALA A 484 27.02 -26.92 -15.46
N SER A 485 28.17 -26.97 -14.80
CA SER A 485 28.75 -25.79 -14.12
C SER A 485 29.22 -24.73 -15.11
N LEU A 486 29.82 -25.13 -16.23
CA LEU A 486 30.20 -24.20 -17.30
C LEU A 486 28.96 -23.55 -17.93
N ALA A 487 27.91 -24.33 -18.18
CA ALA A 487 26.63 -23.82 -18.66
C ALA A 487 25.96 -22.89 -17.64
N LEU A 488 26.08 -23.17 -16.33
CA LEU A 488 25.58 -22.30 -15.27
C LEU A 488 26.27 -20.93 -15.31
N VAL A 489 27.60 -20.92 -15.45
CA VAL A 489 28.37 -19.67 -15.58
C VAL A 489 27.91 -18.89 -16.81
N SER A 490 27.70 -19.54 -17.95
CA SER A 490 27.27 -18.85 -19.18
C SER A 490 25.86 -18.25 -19.05
N ILE A 491 24.88 -18.96 -18.50
CA ILE A 491 23.54 -18.40 -18.29
C ILE A 491 23.55 -17.30 -17.22
N THR A 492 24.42 -17.39 -16.22
CA THR A 492 24.59 -16.36 -15.19
C THR A 492 25.14 -15.08 -15.79
N MET A 493 26.11 -15.17 -16.71
CA MET A 493 26.62 -14.00 -17.43
C MET A 493 25.54 -13.30 -18.24
N ILE A 494 24.67 -14.05 -18.93
CA ILE A 494 23.53 -13.48 -19.66
C ILE A 494 22.54 -12.83 -18.67
N ALA A 495 22.29 -13.46 -17.52
CA ALA A 495 21.41 -12.92 -16.50
C ALA A 495 21.89 -11.62 -15.85
N LEU A 496 23.19 -11.45 -15.70
CA LEU A 496 23.78 -10.23 -15.16
C LEU A 496 23.69 -9.02 -16.11
N ILE A 497 23.58 -9.26 -17.43
CA ILE A 497 23.44 -8.18 -18.44
C ILE A 497 22.04 -7.56 -18.38
N GLY A 498 21.00 -8.35 -18.09
CA GLY A 498 19.64 -7.88 -17.82
C GLY A 498 18.56 -8.38 -18.79
N ALA A 499 17.31 -7.99 -18.52
CA ALA A 499 16.13 -8.59 -19.16
C ALA A 499 16.04 -8.36 -20.68
N ASN A 500 16.59 -7.25 -21.18
CA ASN A 500 16.66 -6.98 -22.62
C ASN A 500 17.58 -7.97 -23.36
N ALA A 501 18.71 -8.36 -22.76
CA ALA A 501 19.61 -9.35 -23.35
C ALA A 501 18.96 -10.73 -23.32
N PHE A 502 18.36 -11.10 -22.19
CA PHE A 502 17.56 -12.31 -22.04
C PHE A 502 16.49 -12.45 -23.13
N SER A 503 15.67 -11.40 -23.36
CA SER A 503 14.60 -11.46 -24.36
C SER A 503 15.14 -11.67 -25.78
N LYS A 504 16.25 -11.01 -26.15
CA LYS A 504 16.87 -11.16 -27.47
C LYS A 504 17.46 -12.56 -27.68
N VAL A 505 18.18 -13.07 -26.67
CA VAL A 505 18.76 -14.43 -26.71
C VAL A 505 17.65 -15.48 -26.84
N ASN A 506 16.58 -15.36 -26.06
CA ASN A 506 15.45 -16.28 -26.13
C ASN A 506 14.74 -16.25 -27.48
N GLN A 507 14.59 -15.09 -28.13
CA GLN A 507 14.02 -15.03 -29.48
C GLN A 507 14.85 -15.82 -30.50
N TYR A 508 16.18 -15.69 -30.44
CA TYR A 508 17.07 -16.46 -31.33
C TYR A 508 16.96 -17.97 -31.05
N LEU A 509 17.07 -18.35 -29.78
CA LEU A 509 16.98 -19.75 -29.36
C LEU A 509 15.61 -20.37 -29.69
N PHE A 510 14.54 -19.59 -29.61
CA PHE A 510 13.20 -19.99 -30.04
C PHE A 510 13.14 -20.40 -31.51
N VAL A 511 13.70 -19.58 -32.41
CA VAL A 511 13.72 -19.91 -33.84
C VAL A 511 14.52 -21.19 -34.08
N VAL A 512 15.67 -21.35 -33.43
CA VAL A 512 16.52 -22.54 -33.57
C VAL A 512 15.80 -23.79 -33.07
N GLN A 513 15.21 -23.75 -31.88
CA GLN A 513 14.53 -24.90 -31.29
C GLN A 513 13.36 -25.38 -32.16
N PHE A 514 12.51 -24.47 -32.61
CA PHE A 514 11.37 -24.80 -33.44
C PHE A 514 11.76 -25.28 -34.83
N ALA A 515 12.83 -24.71 -35.41
CA ALA A 515 13.40 -25.23 -36.65
C ALA A 515 13.86 -26.68 -36.46
N CYS A 516 14.57 -27.01 -35.38
CA CYS A 516 15.03 -28.38 -35.11
C CYS A 516 13.87 -29.36 -34.93
N ILE A 517 12.80 -28.97 -34.22
CA ILE A 517 11.59 -29.80 -34.06
C ILE A 517 10.90 -30.02 -35.41
N ALA A 518 10.74 -28.97 -36.21
CA ALA A 518 10.11 -29.05 -37.53
C ALA A 518 10.92 -29.93 -38.49
N PHE A 519 12.25 -29.75 -38.56
CA PHE A 519 13.12 -30.60 -39.37
C PHE A 519 13.08 -32.06 -38.93
N GLY A 520 13.11 -32.34 -37.61
CA GLY A 520 12.97 -33.68 -37.07
C GLY A 520 11.63 -34.33 -37.44
N ALA A 521 10.52 -33.60 -37.31
CA ALA A 521 9.20 -34.09 -37.69
C ALA A 521 9.08 -34.35 -39.21
N ILE A 522 9.61 -33.46 -40.05
CA ILE A 522 9.65 -33.64 -41.51
C ILE A 522 10.51 -34.85 -41.89
N ALA A 523 11.64 -35.07 -41.22
CA ALA A 523 12.48 -36.23 -41.45
C ALA A 523 11.73 -37.53 -41.15
N ILE A 524 10.95 -37.59 -40.06
CA ILE A 524 10.10 -38.76 -39.75
C ILE A 524 9.05 -38.97 -40.83
N CYS A 525 8.40 -37.90 -41.33
CA CYS A 525 7.38 -38.02 -42.36
C CYS A 525 7.92 -38.46 -43.73
N THR A 526 9.17 -38.12 -44.05
CA THR A 526 9.79 -38.44 -45.35
C THR A 526 10.66 -39.69 -45.32
N THR A 527 10.93 -40.26 -44.14
CA THR A 527 11.78 -41.45 -44.00
C THR A 527 11.13 -42.70 -44.57
N THR A 528 11.97 -43.59 -45.11
CA THR A 528 11.53 -44.92 -45.57
C THR A 528 11.79 -45.96 -44.47
N PRO A 529 11.06 -47.09 -44.45
CA PRO A 529 11.23 -48.09 -43.40
C PRO A 529 12.66 -48.67 -43.35
N HIS A 530 13.37 -48.49 -42.25
CA HIS A 530 14.72 -49.03 -42.05
C HIS A 530 15.01 -49.32 -40.57
N ASN A 531 16.14 -49.96 -40.29
CA ASN A 531 16.58 -50.23 -38.92
C ASN A 531 17.49 -49.10 -38.43
N LEU A 532 17.31 -48.70 -37.17
CA LEU A 532 18.10 -47.64 -36.52
C LEU A 532 19.48 -48.16 -36.10
N LEU A 533 20.45 -47.27 -35.97
CA LEU A 533 21.86 -47.58 -35.65
C LEU A 533 22.00 -48.14 -34.24
N ASN A 534 21.34 -47.53 -33.25
CA ASN A 534 21.38 -47.97 -31.84
C ASN A 534 20.29 -48.99 -31.51
N GLY A 535 19.78 -49.68 -32.53
CA GLY A 535 18.74 -50.68 -32.40
C GLY A 535 17.32 -50.12 -32.49
N GLY A 536 16.42 -50.96 -32.98
CA GLY A 536 15.03 -50.59 -33.29
C GLY A 536 14.77 -50.43 -34.78
N ARG A 537 13.51 -50.17 -35.12
CA ARG A 537 12.99 -50.07 -36.48
C ARG A 537 12.05 -48.89 -36.61
N VAL A 538 12.34 -48.02 -37.59
CA VAL A 538 11.45 -46.95 -38.03
C VAL A 538 10.65 -47.45 -39.24
N THR A 539 9.33 -47.23 -39.22
CA THR A 539 8.42 -47.63 -40.30
C THR A 539 8.01 -46.46 -41.18
N GLY A 540 8.27 -45.22 -40.74
CA GLY A 540 7.55 -44.05 -41.25
C GLY A 540 6.07 -44.08 -40.83
N PRO A 541 5.29 -43.02 -41.10
CA PRO A 541 3.90 -42.91 -40.67
C PRO A 541 3.05 -44.06 -41.22
N SER A 542 2.62 -44.97 -40.34
CA SER A 542 1.85 -46.16 -40.70
C SER A 542 0.69 -46.39 -39.72
N SER A 543 -0.50 -46.62 -40.26
CA SER A 543 -1.70 -46.93 -39.46
C SER A 543 -1.55 -48.24 -38.67
N LYS A 544 -0.81 -49.22 -39.22
CA LYS A 544 -0.54 -50.49 -38.53
C LYS A 544 0.31 -50.27 -37.29
N THR A 545 1.42 -49.55 -37.43
CA THR A 545 2.32 -49.22 -36.32
C THR A 545 1.59 -48.41 -35.23
N LEU A 546 0.72 -47.46 -35.63
CA LEU A 546 -0.09 -46.70 -34.69
C LEU A 546 -1.04 -47.58 -33.87
N HIS A 547 -1.70 -48.55 -34.53
CA HIS A 547 -2.59 -49.49 -33.85
C HIS A 547 -1.82 -50.38 -32.86
N ASP A 548 -0.64 -50.87 -33.25
CA ASP A 548 0.22 -51.71 -32.41
C ASP A 548 0.72 -50.96 -31.16
N ASN A 549 0.87 -49.63 -31.24
CA ASN A 549 1.30 -48.77 -30.14
C ASN A 549 0.15 -48.09 -29.39
N PHE A 550 -1.11 -48.41 -29.69
CA PHE A 550 -2.24 -47.64 -29.16
C PHE A 550 -2.43 -47.84 -27.65
N TYR A 551 -2.27 -49.09 -27.18
CA TYR A 551 -2.45 -49.49 -25.79
C TYR A 551 -1.13 -49.62 -25.03
N ALA A 552 -1.23 -49.56 -23.70
CA ALA A 552 -0.07 -49.65 -22.81
C ALA A 552 0.61 -51.03 -22.85
N ASN A 553 1.93 -51.02 -22.75
CA ASN A 553 2.75 -52.21 -22.60
C ASN A 553 3.91 -51.89 -21.64
N TYR A 554 3.63 -52.00 -20.34
CA TYR A 554 4.58 -51.69 -19.29
C TYR A 554 5.63 -52.80 -19.13
N THR A 555 6.90 -52.41 -19.19
CA THR A 555 8.05 -53.31 -19.10
C THR A 555 9.08 -52.77 -18.10
N SER A 556 10.09 -53.57 -17.76
CA SER A 556 11.24 -53.19 -16.92
C SER A 556 12.49 -52.84 -17.74
N GLU A 557 12.34 -52.58 -19.04
CA GLU A 557 13.46 -52.28 -19.94
C GLU A 557 14.24 -51.03 -19.44
N ARG A 558 15.58 -51.13 -19.40
CA ARG A 558 16.53 -50.11 -18.89
C ARG A 558 16.38 -49.68 -17.41
N ASN A 559 15.56 -50.33 -16.59
CA ASN A 559 15.39 -49.96 -15.16
C ASN A 559 14.99 -48.48 -14.91
N ALA A 560 14.36 -47.80 -15.89
CA ALA A 560 13.98 -46.39 -15.76
C ALA A 560 12.99 -46.13 -14.62
N CYS A 561 12.17 -47.13 -14.27
CA CYS A 561 11.23 -47.09 -13.15
C CYS A 561 11.83 -47.67 -11.86
N GLY A 562 13.14 -47.90 -11.80
CA GLY A 562 13.86 -48.54 -10.70
C GLY A 562 14.41 -49.93 -11.07
N PRO A 563 15.38 -50.46 -10.30
CA PRO A 563 16.01 -51.74 -10.58
C PRO A 563 14.97 -52.88 -10.59
N ASN A 564 14.93 -53.65 -11.68
CA ASN A 564 14.03 -54.81 -11.87
C ASN A 564 12.54 -54.54 -11.60
N THR A 565 12.09 -53.29 -11.70
CA THR A 565 10.69 -52.95 -11.45
C THR A 565 9.96 -52.64 -12.74
N VAL A 566 8.82 -53.30 -12.95
CA VAL A 566 7.92 -53.02 -14.08
C VAL A 566 7.34 -51.61 -13.89
N CYS A 567 7.38 -50.81 -14.96
CA CYS A 567 6.79 -49.48 -14.92
C CYS A 567 5.28 -49.52 -14.64
N SER A 568 4.76 -48.45 -14.04
CA SER A 568 3.32 -48.24 -13.82
C SER A 568 2.90 -46.91 -14.44
N PHE A 569 1.60 -46.72 -14.66
CA PHE A 569 1.05 -45.44 -15.10
C PHE A 569 1.56 -44.26 -14.25
N SER A 570 1.57 -44.41 -12.92
CA SER A 570 2.06 -43.37 -11.99
C SER A 570 3.53 -43.02 -12.17
N ARG A 571 4.40 -44.02 -12.37
CA ARG A 571 5.85 -43.78 -12.54
C ARG A 571 6.17 -43.17 -13.90
N VAL A 572 5.51 -43.63 -14.96
CA VAL A 572 5.62 -43.01 -16.28
C VAL A 572 5.16 -41.56 -16.21
N TYR A 573 4.01 -41.30 -15.57
CA TYR A 573 3.51 -39.94 -15.36
C TYR A 573 4.51 -39.08 -14.56
N ALA A 574 5.10 -39.59 -13.48
CA ALA A 574 6.07 -38.85 -12.68
C ALA A 574 7.28 -38.36 -13.50
N ILE A 575 7.79 -39.20 -14.42
CA ILE A 575 8.94 -38.88 -15.27
C ILE A 575 8.58 -37.86 -16.36
N VAL A 576 7.36 -37.91 -16.90
CA VAL A 576 6.92 -37.00 -17.97
C VAL A 576 6.16 -35.77 -17.50
N PHE A 577 5.80 -35.68 -16.21
CA PHE A 577 5.10 -34.53 -15.63
C PHE A 577 5.73 -33.18 -15.99
N PRO A 578 7.07 -33.03 -16.02
CA PRO A 578 7.68 -31.75 -16.39
C PRO A 578 7.29 -31.23 -17.79
N LEU A 579 6.73 -32.06 -18.68
CA LEU A 579 6.20 -31.63 -20.00
C LEU A 579 5.12 -30.53 -19.92
N ALA A 580 4.34 -30.50 -18.83
CA ALA A 580 3.25 -29.53 -18.68
C ALA A 580 3.63 -28.33 -17.79
N THR A 581 4.92 -28.18 -17.48
CA THR A 581 5.42 -27.11 -16.62
C THR A 581 5.93 -25.92 -17.46
N GLY A 582 6.44 -24.86 -16.81
CA GLY A 582 7.13 -23.76 -17.51
C GLY A 582 6.27 -22.57 -17.95
N PHE A 583 4.93 -22.65 -17.96
CA PHE A 583 4.05 -21.51 -18.32
C PHE A 583 4.19 -20.31 -17.34
N MET A 584 4.68 -20.54 -16.12
CA MET A 584 4.84 -19.48 -15.11
C MET A 584 5.98 -18.52 -15.43
N GLU A 585 6.80 -18.80 -16.44
CA GLU A 585 7.89 -17.92 -16.85
C GLU A 585 7.40 -16.52 -17.28
N GLY A 586 6.26 -16.47 -17.98
CA GLY A 586 5.64 -15.20 -18.35
C GLY A 586 5.14 -14.37 -17.16
N LEU A 587 4.82 -15.02 -16.03
CA LEU A 587 4.46 -14.34 -14.79
C LEU A 587 5.69 -13.76 -14.10
N ASN A 588 6.88 -14.33 -14.25
CA ASN A 588 8.07 -13.83 -13.56
C ASN A 588 8.59 -12.53 -14.17
N LEU A 589 8.31 -12.28 -15.46
CA LEU A 589 8.67 -11.06 -16.20
C LEU A 589 7.60 -9.96 -16.11
N SER A 590 6.52 -10.23 -15.39
CA SER A 590 5.56 -9.31 -14.76
C SER A 590 5.96 -7.83 -14.68
N GLY A 591 7.09 -7.52 -14.02
CA GLY A 591 7.54 -6.16 -13.75
C GLY A 591 8.20 -5.46 -14.93
N ASP A 592 8.61 -6.25 -15.93
CA ASP A 592 9.26 -5.78 -17.14
C ASP A 592 8.28 -5.61 -18.29
N LEU A 593 7.05 -6.11 -18.17
CA LEU A 593 6.00 -5.98 -19.19
C LEU A 593 5.40 -4.57 -19.23
N LYS A 594 5.12 -4.07 -20.44
CA LYS A 594 4.42 -2.80 -20.64
C LYS A 594 2.99 -2.83 -20.08
N HIS A 595 2.28 -3.94 -20.31
CA HIS A 595 0.90 -4.14 -19.86
C HIS A 595 0.71 -5.57 -19.34
N PRO A 596 1.09 -5.87 -18.09
CA PRO A 596 1.06 -7.22 -17.54
C PRO A 596 -0.35 -7.83 -17.49
N GLY A 597 -1.35 -7.08 -17.03
CA GLY A 597 -2.74 -7.57 -16.91
C GLY A 597 -3.39 -8.00 -18.24
N LYS A 598 -2.90 -7.52 -19.38
CA LYS A 598 -3.32 -7.97 -20.72
C LYS A 598 -2.37 -8.99 -21.33
N SER A 599 -1.06 -8.82 -21.15
CA SER A 599 -0.04 -9.65 -21.79
C SER A 599 0.02 -11.06 -21.21
N ILE A 600 -0.13 -11.20 -19.88
CA ILE A 600 -0.03 -12.50 -19.21
C ILE A 600 -1.16 -13.45 -19.65
N PRO A 601 -2.45 -13.06 -19.61
CA PRO A 601 -3.53 -13.97 -20.01
C PRO A 601 -3.40 -14.40 -21.48
N ILE A 602 -3.16 -13.45 -22.38
CA ILE A 602 -3.08 -13.71 -23.82
C ILE A 602 -1.85 -14.56 -24.15
N GLY A 603 -0.67 -14.16 -23.64
CA GLY A 603 0.59 -14.82 -23.95
C GLY A 603 0.69 -16.24 -23.38
N SER A 604 0.27 -16.44 -22.13
CA SER A 604 0.38 -17.74 -21.46
C SER A 604 -0.61 -18.76 -22.04
N LEU A 605 -1.87 -18.37 -22.27
CA LEU A 605 -2.87 -19.24 -22.90
C LEU A 605 -2.47 -19.58 -24.34
N ALA A 606 -1.98 -18.61 -25.11
CA ALA A 606 -1.49 -18.88 -26.47
C ALA A 606 -0.31 -19.86 -26.46
N ALA A 607 0.64 -19.71 -25.53
CA ALA A 607 1.78 -20.63 -25.42
C ALA A 607 1.33 -22.06 -25.08
N ILE A 608 0.41 -22.23 -24.11
CA ILE A 608 -0.16 -23.53 -23.75
C ILE A 608 -0.89 -24.16 -24.95
N CYS A 609 -1.75 -23.40 -25.64
CA CYS A 609 -2.46 -23.91 -26.81
C CYS A 609 -1.50 -24.35 -27.93
N THR A 610 -0.45 -23.58 -28.20
CA THR A 610 0.58 -23.94 -29.19
C THR A 610 1.33 -25.20 -28.77
N ALA A 611 1.75 -25.30 -27.51
CA ALA A 611 2.44 -26.48 -26.98
C ALA A 611 1.54 -27.73 -27.06
N CYS A 612 0.27 -27.60 -26.68
CA CYS A 612 -0.74 -28.66 -26.78
C CYS A 612 -0.87 -29.21 -28.19
N ALA A 613 -0.97 -28.33 -29.20
CA ALA A 613 -1.03 -28.73 -30.61
C ALA A 613 0.24 -29.48 -31.06
N ILE A 614 1.42 -29.02 -30.64
CA ILE A 614 2.70 -29.63 -31.00
C ILE A 614 2.86 -31.00 -30.35
N TYR A 615 2.58 -31.11 -29.05
CA TYR A 615 2.71 -32.37 -28.31
C TYR A 615 1.75 -33.44 -28.82
N ILE A 616 0.48 -33.12 -29.04
CA ILE A 616 -0.49 -34.08 -29.60
C ILE A 616 -0.02 -34.55 -30.98
N SER A 617 0.46 -33.64 -31.83
CA SER A 617 0.98 -33.98 -33.15
C SER A 617 2.19 -34.92 -33.08
N LEU A 618 3.14 -34.64 -32.19
CA LEU A 618 4.33 -35.47 -31.99
C LEU A 618 4.03 -36.82 -31.34
N ILE A 619 3.08 -36.88 -30.40
CA ILE A 619 2.64 -38.14 -29.77
C ILE A 619 2.08 -39.08 -30.85
N LEU A 620 1.20 -38.56 -31.71
CA LEU A 620 0.64 -39.34 -32.82
C LEU A 620 1.71 -39.74 -33.83
N LEU A 621 2.60 -38.80 -34.20
CA LEU A 621 3.65 -39.04 -35.18
C LEU A 621 4.66 -40.10 -34.69
N PHE A 622 5.09 -40.03 -33.42
CA PHE A 622 5.99 -41.01 -32.83
C PHE A 622 5.31 -42.39 -32.73
N GLY A 623 4.07 -42.43 -32.26
CA GLY A 623 3.28 -43.65 -32.17
C GLY A 623 3.01 -44.31 -33.53
N SER A 624 2.87 -43.53 -34.61
CA SER A 624 2.64 -44.07 -35.95
C SER A 624 3.91 -44.48 -36.69
N SER A 625 5.09 -44.01 -36.27
CA SER A 625 6.31 -44.08 -37.09
C SER A 625 7.40 -45.00 -36.55
N PHE A 626 7.35 -45.33 -35.25
CA PHE A 626 8.34 -46.20 -34.60
C PHE A 626 7.67 -47.40 -33.96
N THR A 627 8.33 -48.56 -33.99
CA THR A 627 7.81 -49.75 -33.29
C THR A 627 7.88 -49.56 -31.77
N GLY A 628 6.92 -50.11 -31.02
CA GLY A 628 6.86 -49.92 -29.56
C GLY A 628 8.10 -50.37 -28.81
N VAL A 629 8.81 -51.41 -29.29
CA VAL A 629 10.11 -51.82 -28.75
C VAL A 629 11.14 -50.70 -28.92
N THR A 630 11.22 -50.09 -30.10
CA THR A 630 12.13 -48.97 -30.37
C THR A 630 11.90 -47.80 -29.43
N LEU A 631 10.63 -47.43 -29.24
CA LEU A 631 10.24 -46.35 -28.35
C LEU A 631 10.66 -46.61 -26.90
N ARG A 632 10.62 -47.87 -26.42
CA ARG A 632 11.02 -48.23 -25.05
C ARG A 632 12.53 -48.36 -24.86
N THR A 633 13.25 -48.88 -25.85
CA THR A 633 14.67 -49.25 -25.68
C THR A 633 15.66 -48.19 -26.16
N ASN A 634 15.28 -47.38 -27.16
CA ASN A 634 16.16 -46.42 -27.82
C ASN A 634 15.71 -44.98 -27.54
N TYR A 635 16.43 -44.24 -26.68
CA TYR A 635 16.15 -42.82 -26.38
C TYR A 635 16.69 -41.86 -27.45
N THR A 636 17.62 -42.30 -28.30
CA THR A 636 18.20 -41.52 -29.41
C THR A 636 17.43 -41.68 -30.71
N PHE A 637 16.30 -42.40 -30.69
CA PHE A 637 15.49 -42.69 -31.88
C PHE A 637 15.14 -41.44 -32.69
N PHE A 638 14.89 -40.31 -32.02
CA PHE A 638 14.53 -39.07 -32.69
C PHE A 638 15.74 -38.43 -33.41
N GLN A 639 16.94 -38.62 -32.88
CA GLN A 639 18.19 -38.12 -33.46
C GLN A 639 18.57 -38.92 -34.73
N GLU A 640 18.36 -40.23 -34.70
CA GLU A 640 18.81 -41.15 -35.77
C GLU A 640 17.99 -41.07 -37.07
N VAL A 641 16.76 -40.56 -37.04
CA VAL A 641 15.92 -40.47 -38.25
C VAL A 641 16.27 -39.29 -39.14
N GLY A 642 16.89 -38.23 -38.58
CA GLY A 642 17.34 -37.10 -39.36
C GLY A 642 18.49 -37.47 -40.31
N ALA A 643 18.61 -36.77 -41.44
CA ALA A 643 19.78 -36.90 -42.31
C ALA A 643 21.10 -36.63 -41.56
N THR A 644 21.03 -35.78 -40.52
CA THR A 644 22.13 -35.49 -39.60
C THR A 644 21.59 -35.49 -38.16
N PRO A 645 22.13 -36.33 -37.25
CA PRO A 645 21.63 -36.43 -35.87
C PRO A 645 21.83 -35.14 -35.06
N TYR A 646 22.83 -34.34 -35.43
CA TYR A 646 23.18 -33.08 -34.77
C TYR A 646 22.08 -32.02 -34.81
N ILE A 647 21.12 -32.08 -35.75
CA ILE A 647 20.00 -31.12 -35.80
C ILE A 647 19.09 -31.30 -34.58
N VAL A 648 18.69 -32.54 -34.30
CA VAL A 648 17.82 -32.82 -33.15
C VAL A 648 18.57 -32.60 -31.84
N ILE A 649 19.85 -32.98 -31.78
CA ILE A 649 20.71 -32.72 -30.62
C ILE A 649 20.82 -31.21 -30.34
N ALA A 650 21.00 -30.38 -31.37
CA ALA A 650 20.99 -28.92 -31.21
C ALA A 650 19.66 -28.42 -30.60
N GLY A 651 18.52 -28.97 -31.03
CA GLY A 651 17.21 -28.68 -30.43
C GLY A 651 17.12 -29.04 -28.95
N ILE A 652 17.69 -30.18 -28.55
CA ILE A 652 17.76 -30.64 -27.15
C ILE A 652 18.60 -29.67 -26.32
N LEU A 653 19.82 -29.37 -26.77
CA LEU A 653 20.74 -28.49 -26.06
C LEU A 653 20.16 -27.09 -25.89
N VAL A 654 19.54 -26.55 -26.94
CA VAL A 654 18.89 -25.24 -26.90
C VAL A 654 17.74 -25.23 -25.90
N SER A 655 16.89 -26.25 -25.90
CA SER A 655 15.75 -26.38 -24.98
C SER A 655 16.18 -26.43 -23.50
N CYS A 656 17.21 -27.22 -23.19
CA CYS A 656 17.75 -27.27 -21.82
C CYS A 656 18.36 -25.93 -21.41
N TYR A 657 19.10 -25.29 -22.33
CA TYR A 657 19.76 -24.02 -22.07
C TYR A 657 18.75 -22.88 -21.82
N THR A 658 17.70 -22.77 -22.63
CA THR A 658 16.66 -21.76 -22.46
C THR A 658 15.87 -21.95 -21.17
N SER A 659 15.52 -23.20 -20.82
CA SER A 659 14.76 -23.52 -19.62
C SER A 659 15.55 -23.23 -18.34
N GLY A 660 16.87 -23.53 -18.36
CA GLY A 660 17.80 -23.16 -17.30
C GLY A 660 17.96 -21.64 -17.16
N LEU A 661 18.13 -20.94 -18.28
CA LEU A 661 18.22 -19.47 -18.29
C LEU A 661 16.96 -18.79 -17.77
N GLY A 662 15.77 -19.24 -18.20
CA GLY A 662 14.47 -18.75 -17.70
C GLY A 662 14.33 -18.98 -16.20
N SER A 663 14.61 -20.19 -15.73
CA SER A 663 14.52 -20.52 -14.31
C SER A 663 15.44 -19.66 -13.44
N LEU A 664 16.67 -19.37 -13.90
CA LEU A 664 17.60 -18.50 -13.17
C LEU A 664 17.09 -17.05 -13.10
N PHE A 665 16.56 -16.53 -14.21
CA PHE A 665 15.95 -15.20 -14.25
C PHE A 665 14.74 -15.11 -13.33
N GLY A 666 13.81 -16.06 -13.42
CA GLY A 666 12.62 -16.12 -12.60
C GLY A 666 12.93 -16.17 -11.10
N ALA A 667 13.85 -17.06 -10.69
CA ALA A 667 14.29 -17.18 -9.30
C ALA A 667 14.88 -15.87 -8.76
N SER A 668 15.77 -15.22 -9.52
CA SER A 668 16.43 -14.00 -9.05
C SER A 668 15.46 -12.83 -8.85
N ARG A 669 14.44 -12.68 -9.71
CA ARG A 669 13.39 -11.66 -9.60
C ARG A 669 12.46 -11.92 -8.42
N ILE A 670 12.11 -13.19 -8.17
CA ILE A 670 11.34 -13.59 -6.97
C ILE A 670 12.14 -13.27 -5.71
N LEU A 671 13.42 -13.64 -5.66
CA LEU A 671 14.27 -13.40 -4.51
C LEU A 671 14.50 -11.91 -4.24
N GLN A 672 14.68 -11.11 -5.29
CA GLN A 672 14.76 -9.64 -5.20
C GLN A 672 13.51 -9.06 -4.54
N ALA A 673 12.32 -9.54 -4.92
CA ALA A 673 11.06 -9.06 -4.35
C ALA A 673 10.87 -9.49 -2.89
N ILE A 674 11.17 -10.74 -2.55
CA ILE A 674 11.12 -11.24 -1.16
C ILE A 674 12.07 -10.43 -0.26
N SER A 675 13.28 -10.16 -0.75
CA SER A 675 14.29 -9.40 -0.01
C SER A 675 13.85 -7.97 0.30
N ARG A 676 13.17 -7.31 -0.64
CA ARG A 676 12.63 -5.94 -0.48
C ARG A 676 11.47 -5.86 0.50
N ASP A 677 10.71 -6.94 0.66
CA ASP A 677 9.63 -7.01 1.63
C ASP A 677 10.16 -7.26 3.06
N HIS A 678 11.48 -7.43 3.25
CA HIS A 678 12.13 -7.59 4.55
C HIS A 678 11.53 -8.69 5.45
N LEU A 679 10.95 -9.73 4.85
CA LEU A 679 10.32 -10.84 5.57
C LEU A 679 11.32 -11.75 6.30
N PHE A 680 12.55 -11.84 5.79
CA PHE A 680 13.62 -12.65 6.37
C PHE A 680 14.82 -11.77 6.75
N PRO A 681 15.39 -11.95 7.96
CA PRO A 681 16.57 -11.20 8.37
C PRO A 681 17.78 -11.56 7.50
N GLY A 682 18.63 -10.58 7.19
CA GLY A 682 19.89 -10.77 6.47
C GLY A 682 19.80 -10.85 4.93
N LEU A 683 18.60 -11.02 4.35
CA LEU A 683 18.45 -11.09 2.87
C LEU A 683 18.44 -9.73 2.18
N SER A 684 18.42 -8.60 2.89
CA SER A 684 18.20 -7.25 2.35
C SER A 684 19.18 -6.82 1.25
N VAL A 685 20.41 -7.33 1.27
CA VAL A 685 21.43 -7.05 0.24
C VAL A 685 20.99 -7.58 -1.13
N LEU A 686 20.25 -8.70 -1.16
CA LEU A 686 19.77 -9.33 -2.40
C LEU A 686 18.66 -8.54 -3.09
N GLY A 687 18.05 -7.56 -2.41
CA GLY A 687 16.98 -6.71 -2.95
C GLY A 687 17.50 -5.54 -3.78
N GLN A 688 18.81 -5.31 -3.80
CA GLN A 688 19.43 -4.23 -4.58
C GLN A 688 19.31 -4.51 -6.08
N GLY A 689 18.85 -3.51 -6.84
CA GLY A 689 18.76 -3.54 -8.30
C GLY A 689 19.63 -2.46 -8.94
N THR A 690 19.97 -2.63 -10.21
CA THR A 690 20.71 -1.63 -10.99
C THR A 690 19.91 -0.33 -11.19
N VAL A 691 20.61 0.77 -11.46
CA VAL A 691 19.99 2.10 -11.68
C VAL A 691 19.07 2.09 -12.91
N HIS A 692 19.43 1.32 -13.94
CA HIS A 692 18.64 1.13 -15.16
C HIS A 692 18.10 -0.30 -15.20
N GLY A 693 16.80 -0.49 -15.44
CA GLY A 693 16.18 -1.82 -15.60
C GLY A 693 15.98 -2.61 -14.30
N ASP A 694 16.39 -2.06 -13.16
CA ASP A 694 16.24 -2.66 -11.82
C ASP A 694 16.75 -4.11 -11.72
N GLU A 695 17.87 -4.42 -12.38
CA GLU A 695 18.37 -5.79 -12.56
C GLU A 695 18.98 -6.34 -11.25
N PRO A 696 18.59 -7.54 -10.80
CA PRO A 696 18.94 -8.09 -9.48
C PRO A 696 20.29 -8.81 -9.46
N GLN A 697 21.40 -8.08 -9.59
CA GLN A 697 22.73 -8.67 -9.74
C GLN A 697 23.11 -9.61 -8.57
N PHE A 698 22.93 -9.19 -7.32
CA PHE A 698 23.24 -10.02 -6.15
C PHE A 698 22.34 -11.25 -6.04
N ALA A 699 21.05 -11.12 -6.36
CA ALA A 699 20.13 -12.25 -6.32
C ALA A 699 20.45 -13.29 -7.42
N VAL A 700 20.88 -12.85 -8.61
CA VAL A 700 21.35 -13.73 -9.68
C VAL A 700 22.54 -14.56 -9.22
N VAL A 701 23.58 -13.92 -8.66
CA VAL A 701 24.78 -14.62 -8.18
C VAL A 701 24.45 -15.58 -7.04
N PHE A 702 23.61 -15.16 -6.08
CA PHE A 702 23.19 -16.02 -4.98
C PHE A 702 22.40 -17.25 -5.48
N THR A 703 21.52 -17.06 -6.45
CA THR A 703 20.75 -18.15 -7.06
C THR A 703 21.64 -19.10 -7.84
N ALA A 704 22.63 -18.58 -8.58
CA ALA A 704 23.61 -19.41 -9.27
C ALA A 704 24.41 -20.26 -8.27
N PHE A 705 24.87 -19.67 -7.15
CA PHE A 705 25.55 -20.41 -6.09
C PHE A 705 24.68 -21.53 -5.50
N LEU A 706 23.40 -21.23 -5.19
CA LEU A 706 22.48 -22.25 -4.70
C LEU A 706 22.21 -23.36 -5.74
N SER A 707 22.03 -22.99 -7.00
CA SER A 707 21.81 -23.92 -8.11
C SER A 707 23.02 -24.82 -8.33
N PHE A 708 24.24 -24.31 -8.16
CA PHE A 708 25.46 -25.10 -8.19
C PHE A 708 25.46 -26.21 -7.14
N GLY A 709 24.96 -25.92 -5.93
CA GLY A 709 24.77 -26.94 -4.88
C GLY A 709 23.87 -28.11 -5.32
N PHE A 710 22.79 -27.83 -6.05
CA PHE A 710 21.94 -28.88 -6.65
C PHE A 710 22.62 -29.61 -7.81
N ILE A 711 23.43 -28.91 -8.63
CA ILE A 711 24.19 -29.53 -9.73
C ILE A 711 25.18 -30.58 -9.21
N LEU A 712 25.74 -30.41 -8.01
CA LEU A 712 26.66 -31.40 -7.40
C LEU A 712 26.03 -32.78 -7.17
N ILE A 713 24.70 -32.88 -7.13
CA ILE A 713 23.99 -34.17 -7.09
C ILE A 713 24.34 -34.96 -8.37
N GLY A 714 24.37 -34.29 -9.52
CA GLY A 714 24.86 -34.83 -10.79
C GLY A 714 24.00 -35.94 -11.40
N ASP A 715 22.74 -36.04 -10.98
CA ASP A 715 21.79 -37.08 -11.42
C ASP A 715 20.40 -36.47 -11.66
N LEU A 716 19.94 -36.52 -12.91
CA LEU A 716 18.65 -36.01 -13.34
C LEU A 716 17.48 -36.77 -12.68
N ASP A 717 17.62 -38.07 -12.44
CA ASP A 717 16.53 -38.93 -11.95
C ASP A 717 16.21 -38.66 -10.47
N VAL A 718 17.17 -38.10 -9.71
CA VAL A 718 16.95 -37.62 -8.33
C VAL A 718 16.36 -36.21 -8.30
N LEU A 719 16.76 -35.33 -9.22
CA LEU A 719 16.31 -33.95 -9.27
C LEU A 719 14.85 -33.82 -9.75
N ALA A 720 14.42 -34.63 -10.72
CA ALA A 720 13.10 -34.49 -11.35
C ALA A 720 11.91 -34.66 -10.37
N PRO A 721 11.87 -35.66 -9.45
CA PRO A 721 10.79 -35.80 -8.48
C PRO A 721 10.71 -34.64 -7.47
N ILE A 722 11.85 -34.07 -7.09
CA ILE A 722 11.93 -32.91 -6.20
C ILE A 722 11.32 -31.69 -6.88
N CYS A 723 11.75 -31.38 -8.10
CA CYS A 723 11.20 -30.28 -8.89
C CYS A 723 9.69 -30.45 -9.13
N THR A 724 9.24 -31.67 -9.44
CA THR A 724 7.81 -31.99 -9.66
C THR A 724 6.95 -31.65 -8.43
N SER A 725 7.44 -32.00 -7.24
CA SER A 725 6.73 -31.72 -5.98
C SER A 725 6.62 -30.20 -5.74
N PHE A 726 7.70 -29.46 -5.99
CA PHE A 726 7.68 -28.00 -5.88
C PHE A 726 6.77 -27.34 -6.92
N PHE A 727 6.70 -27.83 -8.17
CA PHE A 727 5.81 -27.30 -9.21
C PHE A 727 4.35 -27.51 -8.85
N CYS A 728 3.97 -28.72 -8.43
CA CYS A 728 2.59 -29.01 -8.05
C CYS A 728 2.13 -28.11 -6.89
N LEU A 729 2.97 -27.93 -5.87
CA LEU A 729 2.62 -27.10 -4.73
C LEU A 729 2.57 -25.61 -5.09
N ALA A 730 3.45 -25.13 -5.98
CA ALA A 730 3.40 -23.79 -6.55
C ALA A 730 2.08 -23.53 -7.29
N TYR A 731 1.64 -24.48 -8.12
CA TYR A 731 0.38 -24.36 -8.87
C TYR A 731 -0.83 -24.44 -7.94
N ALA A 732 -0.79 -25.30 -6.93
CA ALA A 732 -1.81 -25.34 -5.88
C ALA A 732 -1.90 -23.98 -5.14
N ALA A 733 -0.78 -23.34 -4.82
CA ALA A 733 -0.76 -22.06 -4.13
C ALA A 733 -1.36 -20.89 -4.95
N VAL A 734 -1.09 -20.83 -6.26
CA VAL A 734 -1.70 -19.83 -7.16
C VAL A 734 -3.22 -20.03 -7.24
N ASN A 735 -3.66 -21.27 -7.41
CA ASN A 735 -5.07 -21.62 -7.44
C ASN A 735 -5.77 -21.32 -6.10
N PHE A 736 -5.13 -21.63 -4.98
CA PHE A 736 -5.64 -21.35 -3.64
C PHE A 736 -5.78 -19.84 -3.38
N THR A 737 -4.83 -19.05 -3.87
CA THR A 737 -4.89 -17.59 -3.80
C THR A 737 -6.12 -17.06 -4.55
N ALA A 738 -6.32 -17.47 -5.80
CA ALA A 738 -7.48 -17.06 -6.60
C ALA A 738 -8.81 -17.51 -5.97
N PHE A 739 -8.88 -18.75 -5.46
CA PHE A 739 -10.05 -19.27 -4.76
C PHE A 739 -10.40 -18.41 -3.54
N THR A 740 -9.41 -18.11 -2.69
CA THR A 740 -9.64 -17.37 -1.44
C THR A 740 -10.11 -15.95 -1.72
N LEU A 741 -9.50 -15.25 -2.69
CA LEU A 741 -9.92 -13.91 -3.09
C LEU A 741 -11.35 -13.86 -3.63
N GLN A 742 -11.75 -14.86 -4.41
CA GLN A 742 -13.11 -14.94 -4.97
C GLN A 742 -14.17 -15.28 -3.91
N VAL A 743 -13.88 -16.21 -2.99
CA VAL A 743 -14.84 -16.63 -1.94
C VAL A 743 -14.98 -15.57 -0.85
N THR A 744 -13.90 -14.88 -0.48
CA THR A 744 -13.95 -13.80 0.52
C THR A 744 -14.71 -12.58 0.02
N GLY A 745 -14.83 -12.40 -1.30
CA GLY A 745 -15.52 -11.26 -1.88
C GLY A 745 -14.88 -9.92 -1.49
N VAL A 746 -13.54 -9.89 -1.34
CA VAL A 746 -12.83 -8.66 -1.01
C VAL A 746 -13.11 -7.59 -2.07
N PRO A 747 -13.55 -6.37 -1.70
CA PRO A 747 -14.00 -5.36 -2.67
C PRO A 747 -12.93 -4.95 -3.70
N ASN A 748 -11.66 -5.14 -3.35
CA ASN A 748 -10.50 -4.78 -4.18
C ASN A 748 -10.12 -5.87 -5.18
N PHE A 749 -10.74 -7.05 -5.13
CA PHE A 749 -10.55 -8.10 -6.12
C PHE A 749 -11.60 -7.97 -7.22
N ARG A 750 -11.22 -7.27 -8.30
CA ARG A 750 -12.05 -6.99 -9.47
C ARG A 750 -11.28 -7.37 -10.75
N PRO A 751 -11.04 -8.67 -10.98
CA PRO A 751 -10.28 -9.12 -12.13
C PRO A 751 -10.98 -8.70 -13.43
N THR A 752 -10.23 -8.12 -14.36
CA THR A 752 -10.76 -7.84 -15.70
C THR A 752 -10.86 -9.11 -16.54
N PHE A 753 -10.08 -10.15 -16.21
CA PHE A 753 -10.17 -11.48 -16.81
C PHE A 753 -11.34 -12.29 -16.22
N ARG A 754 -12.35 -12.57 -17.06
CA ARG A 754 -13.64 -13.16 -16.63
C ARG A 754 -13.73 -14.68 -16.62
N TYR A 755 -12.75 -15.40 -17.20
CA TYR A 755 -12.84 -16.86 -17.36
C TYR A 755 -12.37 -17.65 -16.13
N SER A 756 -11.93 -16.97 -15.07
CA SER A 756 -11.64 -17.61 -13.78
C SER A 756 -12.88 -17.55 -12.89
N CYS A 757 -13.24 -18.68 -12.29
CA CYS A 757 -14.27 -18.75 -11.26
C CYS A 757 -13.82 -19.63 -10.09
N TRP A 758 -14.44 -19.45 -8.93
CA TRP A 758 -13.98 -20.07 -7.69
C TRP A 758 -14.00 -21.62 -7.73
N PRO A 759 -14.96 -22.31 -8.41
CA PRO A 759 -14.92 -23.76 -8.50
C PRO A 759 -13.73 -24.26 -9.33
N LEU A 760 -13.37 -23.56 -10.41
CA LEU A 760 -12.21 -23.91 -11.23
C LEU A 760 -10.91 -23.69 -10.45
N ALA A 761 -10.82 -22.61 -9.69
CA ALA A 761 -9.68 -22.37 -8.81
C ALA A 761 -9.56 -23.47 -7.73
N LEU A 762 -10.68 -23.86 -7.09
CA LEU A 762 -10.69 -24.95 -6.12
C LEU A 762 -10.33 -26.30 -6.76
N LEU A 763 -10.87 -26.59 -7.95
CA LEU A 763 -10.51 -27.77 -8.73
C LEU A 763 -9.00 -27.79 -9.02
N GLY A 764 -8.42 -26.65 -9.39
CA GLY A 764 -6.98 -26.50 -9.57
C GLY A 764 -6.18 -26.84 -8.32
N VAL A 765 -6.63 -26.43 -7.12
CA VAL A 765 -5.99 -26.82 -5.85
C VAL A 765 -6.04 -28.34 -5.65
N VAL A 766 -7.24 -28.93 -5.79
CA VAL A 766 -7.47 -30.36 -5.54
C VAL A 766 -6.68 -31.23 -6.52
N VAL A 767 -6.69 -30.89 -7.82
CA VAL A 767 -5.97 -31.66 -8.84
C VAL A 767 -4.46 -31.56 -8.60
N ASN A 768 -3.91 -30.37 -8.32
CA ASN A 768 -2.47 -30.22 -8.10
C ASN A 768 -1.99 -30.96 -6.84
N LEU A 769 -2.71 -30.86 -5.72
CA LEU A 769 -2.35 -31.59 -4.50
C LEU A 769 -2.56 -33.10 -4.65
N GLY A 770 -3.62 -33.52 -5.34
CA GLY A 770 -3.91 -34.93 -5.63
C GLY A 770 -2.83 -35.58 -6.49
N VAL A 771 -2.43 -34.92 -7.58
CA VAL A 771 -1.33 -35.38 -8.45
C VAL A 771 -0.02 -35.42 -7.68
N MET A 772 0.30 -34.40 -6.89
CA MET A 772 1.52 -34.37 -6.07
C MET A 772 1.64 -35.60 -5.17
N VAL A 773 0.58 -35.93 -4.41
CA VAL A 773 0.55 -37.10 -3.51
C VAL A 773 0.57 -38.40 -4.30
N TYR A 774 -0.15 -38.47 -5.43
CA TYR A 774 -0.21 -39.66 -6.28
C TYR A 774 1.15 -40.01 -6.91
N LEU A 775 1.93 -39.01 -7.32
CA LEU A 775 3.24 -39.23 -7.93
C LEU A 775 4.29 -39.64 -6.88
N ASN A 776 4.38 -38.92 -5.76
CA ASN A 776 5.25 -39.29 -4.65
C ASN A 776 4.79 -38.71 -3.30
N ALA A 777 4.09 -39.51 -2.52
CA ALA A 777 3.58 -39.12 -1.21
C ALA A 777 4.67 -38.70 -0.21
N LEU A 778 5.88 -39.28 -0.30
CA LEU A 778 6.97 -38.97 0.62
C LEU A 778 7.55 -37.57 0.36
N TYR A 779 7.88 -37.26 -0.90
CA TYR A 779 8.33 -35.90 -1.25
C TYR A 779 7.22 -34.88 -1.04
N ALA A 780 5.96 -35.22 -1.35
CA ALA A 780 4.81 -34.37 -1.07
C ALA A 780 4.69 -34.01 0.43
N ALA A 781 4.82 -34.99 1.32
CA ALA A 781 4.77 -34.77 2.77
C ALA A 781 5.94 -33.91 3.26
N LEU A 782 7.16 -34.16 2.78
CA LEU A 782 8.34 -33.36 3.11
C LEU A 782 8.18 -31.91 2.66
N THR A 783 7.72 -31.67 1.42
CA THR A 783 7.50 -30.32 0.90
C THR A 783 6.43 -29.57 1.69
N LEU A 784 5.31 -30.23 2.03
CA LEU A 784 4.26 -29.63 2.86
C LEU A 784 4.72 -29.33 4.29
N LEU A 785 5.56 -30.18 4.86
CA LEU A 785 6.17 -29.94 6.18
C LEU A 785 7.09 -28.72 6.14
N VAL A 786 7.93 -28.59 5.12
CA VAL A 786 8.78 -27.41 4.93
C VAL A 786 7.95 -26.14 4.75
N LEU A 787 6.91 -26.17 3.92
CA LEU A 787 6.00 -25.03 3.73
C LEU A 787 5.32 -24.63 5.05
N SER A 788 4.84 -25.61 5.81
CA SER A 788 4.21 -25.38 7.13
C SER A 788 5.21 -24.78 8.12
N GLY A 789 6.44 -25.29 8.17
CA GLY A 789 7.51 -24.75 9.01
C GLY A 789 7.86 -23.30 8.64
N LEU A 790 7.95 -22.97 7.35
CA LEU A 790 8.17 -21.59 6.88
C LEU A 790 7.02 -20.66 7.25
N PHE A 791 5.78 -21.13 7.11
CA PHE A 791 4.59 -20.37 7.53
C PHE A 791 4.62 -20.09 9.03
N PHE A 792 4.86 -21.11 9.87
CA PHE A 792 4.95 -20.93 11.33
C PHE A 792 6.11 -20.03 11.74
N TYR A 793 7.26 -20.13 11.06
CA TYR A 793 8.38 -19.22 11.28
C TYR A 793 7.98 -17.78 11.01
N LEU A 794 7.37 -17.48 9.85
CA LEU A 794 6.93 -16.14 9.52
C LEU A 794 5.77 -15.65 10.41
N TYR A 795 4.92 -16.56 10.90
CA TYR A 795 3.87 -16.21 11.84
C TYR A 795 4.43 -15.76 13.21
N ILE A 796 5.54 -16.35 13.66
CA ILE A 796 6.16 -16.03 14.96
C ILE A 796 7.17 -14.88 14.84
N ALA A 797 7.99 -14.89 13.80
CA ALA A 797 9.14 -14.00 13.64
C ALA A 797 8.95 -12.91 12.56
N GLY A 798 7.85 -12.96 11.79
CA GLY A 798 7.60 -12.02 10.71
C GLY A 798 7.28 -10.62 11.22
N PRO A 799 7.77 -9.56 10.54
CA PRO A 799 7.45 -8.18 10.91
C PRO A 799 5.98 -7.85 10.63
N THR A 800 5.41 -6.91 11.40
CA THR A 800 4.08 -6.36 11.13
C THR A 800 4.12 -5.50 9.85
N THR A 801 3.80 -6.08 8.70
CA THR A 801 3.80 -5.36 7.43
C THR A 801 2.53 -4.52 7.26
N SER A 802 2.67 -3.36 6.61
CA SER A 802 1.60 -2.37 6.42
C SER A 802 0.56 -2.71 5.36
N TRP A 803 0.82 -3.70 4.48
CA TRP A 803 -0.14 -4.17 3.50
C TRP A 803 -1.00 -5.28 4.12
N GLY A 804 -2.32 -5.16 3.98
CA GLY A 804 -3.24 -6.01 4.74
C GLY A 804 -3.23 -7.47 4.32
N SER A 805 -3.78 -8.31 5.20
CA SER A 805 -3.86 -9.75 5.02
C SER A 805 -5.27 -10.18 4.63
N VAL A 806 -5.38 -11.18 3.77
CA VAL A 806 -6.66 -11.87 3.53
C VAL A 806 -7.20 -12.49 4.81
N SER A 807 -6.34 -12.82 5.77
CA SER A 807 -6.73 -13.22 7.12
C SER A 807 -7.66 -12.20 7.78
N GLN A 808 -7.36 -10.90 7.70
CA GLN A 808 -8.23 -9.84 8.23
C GLN A 808 -9.55 -9.74 7.47
N ALA A 809 -9.53 -9.90 6.14
CA ALA A 809 -10.75 -9.92 5.34
C ALA A 809 -11.66 -11.10 5.68
N LEU A 810 -11.08 -12.30 5.89
CA LEU A 810 -11.77 -13.49 6.35
C LEU A 810 -12.40 -13.27 7.74
N ILE A 811 -11.63 -12.71 8.68
CA ILE A 811 -12.11 -12.36 10.02
C ILE A 811 -13.27 -11.38 9.92
N TYR A 812 -13.14 -10.30 9.16
CA TYR A 812 -14.20 -9.30 8.98
C TYR A 812 -15.47 -9.92 8.40
N HIS A 813 -15.35 -10.71 7.33
CA HIS A 813 -16.49 -11.40 6.71
C HIS A 813 -17.19 -12.32 7.73
N GLN A 814 -16.41 -13.05 8.52
CA GLN A 814 -16.93 -13.98 9.52
C GLN A 814 -17.60 -13.27 10.70
N VAL A 815 -16.97 -12.21 11.24
CA VAL A 815 -17.50 -11.37 12.32
C VAL A 815 -18.79 -10.69 11.87
N ARG A 816 -18.83 -10.07 10.69
CA ARG A 816 -20.05 -9.46 10.14
C ARG A 816 -21.19 -10.47 10.04
N LYS A 817 -20.90 -11.67 9.51
CA LYS A 817 -21.91 -12.74 9.38
C LYS A 817 -22.44 -13.20 10.74
N TYR A 818 -21.58 -13.27 11.76
CA TYR A 818 -22.01 -13.62 13.12
C TYR A 818 -22.79 -12.49 13.80
N LEU A 819 -22.39 -11.23 13.63
CA LEU A 819 -23.14 -10.08 14.15
C LEU A 819 -24.55 -10.00 13.54
N LEU A 820 -24.69 -10.24 12.23
CA LEU A 820 -25.99 -10.29 11.56
C LEU A 820 -26.88 -11.45 12.02
N ARG A 821 -26.28 -12.52 12.57
CA ARG A 821 -27.01 -13.66 13.15
C ARG A 821 -27.40 -13.47 14.61
N LEU A 822 -26.76 -12.52 15.30
CA LEU A 822 -27.04 -12.21 16.70
C LEU A 822 -28.32 -11.36 16.77
N ASP A 823 -29.46 -12.01 16.99
CA ASP A 823 -30.79 -11.37 17.01
C ASP A 823 -31.09 -10.77 18.39
N THR A 824 -31.23 -9.44 18.46
CA THR A 824 -31.54 -8.70 19.69
C THR A 824 -32.93 -9.01 20.26
N ARG A 825 -33.86 -9.49 19.44
CA ARG A 825 -35.21 -9.84 19.89
C ARG A 825 -35.25 -11.17 20.66
N LYS A 826 -34.18 -11.97 20.57
CA LYS A 826 -34.05 -13.28 21.23
C LYS A 826 -33.14 -13.22 22.45
N VAL A 827 -32.91 -12.03 23.01
CA VAL A 827 -32.13 -11.87 24.24
C VAL A 827 -32.86 -12.63 25.36
N HIS A 828 -32.29 -13.77 25.72
CA HIS A 828 -32.78 -14.62 26.80
C HIS A 828 -31.85 -14.46 27.99
N LEU A 829 -32.44 -14.51 29.17
CA LEU A 829 -31.82 -14.38 30.49
C LEU A 829 -30.52 -15.20 30.56
N LYS A 830 -30.58 -16.45 30.09
CA LYS A 830 -29.47 -17.45 30.07
C LYS A 830 -28.18 -16.97 29.42
N TYR A 831 -28.26 -15.95 28.57
CA TYR A 831 -27.12 -15.44 27.82
C TYR A 831 -26.70 -14.04 28.28
N TRP A 832 -27.32 -13.50 29.34
CA TRP A 832 -26.90 -12.23 29.91
C TRP A 832 -25.46 -12.31 30.41
N ARG A 833 -24.66 -11.29 30.09
CA ARG A 833 -23.29 -11.11 30.55
C ARG A 833 -23.05 -9.63 30.82
N PRO A 834 -22.15 -9.26 31.76
CA PRO A 834 -21.79 -7.87 31.95
C PRO A 834 -21.12 -7.32 30.68
N ALA A 835 -21.75 -6.33 30.05
CA ALA A 835 -21.23 -5.59 28.92
C ALA A 835 -20.95 -4.16 29.40
N ILE A 836 -19.69 -3.90 29.76
CA ILE A 836 -19.29 -2.76 30.59
C ILE A 836 -18.78 -1.62 29.70
N LEU A 837 -19.24 -0.40 29.96
CA LEU A 837 -18.63 0.84 29.50
C LEU A 837 -17.95 1.51 30.70
N LEU A 838 -16.64 1.79 30.60
CA LEU A 838 -15.90 2.58 31.58
C LEU A 838 -15.27 3.76 30.86
N VAL A 839 -15.51 4.99 31.32
CA VAL A 839 -14.74 6.16 30.85
C VAL A 839 -13.53 6.33 31.77
N ALA A 840 -12.36 5.95 31.28
CA ALA A 840 -11.13 5.96 32.07
C ALA A 840 -10.53 7.37 32.11
N LYS A 841 -9.99 7.78 33.26
CA LYS A 841 -9.29 9.07 33.40
C LYS A 841 -7.84 8.96 32.96
N SER A 842 -7.22 7.82 33.27
CA SER A 842 -5.88 7.46 32.90
C SER A 842 -5.81 5.99 32.53
N LYS A 843 -4.82 5.64 31.69
CA LYS A 843 -4.55 4.26 31.30
C LYS A 843 -4.10 3.40 32.49
N GLN A 844 -3.53 4.02 33.50
CA GLN A 844 -2.98 3.36 34.69
C GLN A 844 -4.03 3.15 35.79
N ASP A 845 -5.27 3.59 35.58
CA ASP A 845 -6.32 3.47 36.58
C ASP A 845 -6.63 2.00 36.87
N VAL A 846 -6.71 1.66 38.15
CA VAL A 846 -6.99 0.30 38.62
C VAL A 846 -8.37 -0.17 38.14
N SER A 847 -9.31 0.77 37.95
CA SER A 847 -10.66 0.53 37.43
C SER A 847 -10.66 -0.12 36.04
N VAL A 848 -9.66 0.15 35.18
CA VAL A 848 -9.54 -0.47 33.85
C VAL A 848 -9.30 -1.98 33.98
N VAL A 849 -8.37 -2.38 34.84
CA VAL A 849 -8.03 -3.79 35.07
C VAL A 849 -9.18 -4.50 35.80
N LEU A 850 -9.79 -3.85 36.78
CA LEU A 850 -10.95 -4.37 37.51
C LEU A 850 -12.14 -4.63 36.57
N CYS A 851 -12.50 -3.67 35.71
CA CYS A 851 -13.58 -3.83 34.74
C CYS A 851 -13.29 -4.93 33.71
N ASN A 852 -12.03 -5.11 33.30
CA ASN A 852 -11.63 -6.21 32.44
C ASN A 852 -11.86 -7.59 33.11
N GLN A 853 -11.70 -7.69 34.42
CA GLN A 853 -12.00 -8.90 35.21
C GLN A 853 -13.51 -9.08 35.44
N LEU A 854 -14.26 -7.99 35.64
CA LEU A 854 -15.71 -7.99 35.87
C LEU A 854 -16.55 -8.40 34.65
N LYS A 855 -16.00 -8.37 33.42
CA LYS A 855 -16.80 -8.70 32.22
C LYS A 855 -16.99 -10.21 31.98
N LYS A 856 -16.09 -11.08 32.49
CA LYS A 856 -16.05 -12.56 32.27
C LYS A 856 -16.40 -13.00 30.84
N GLY A 857 -15.78 -12.36 29.85
CA GLY A 857 -15.98 -12.64 28.43
C GLY A 857 -17.10 -11.86 27.74
N GLY A 858 -17.82 -11.00 28.46
CA GLY A 858 -18.68 -9.96 27.89
C GLY A 858 -17.89 -8.85 27.19
N LEU A 859 -18.64 -7.94 26.56
CA LEU A 859 -18.12 -6.74 25.91
C LEU A 859 -17.53 -5.80 26.97
N PHE A 860 -16.38 -5.19 26.69
CA PHE A 860 -15.83 -4.13 27.52
C PHE A 860 -15.33 -3.01 26.63
N ILE A 861 -15.92 -1.84 26.82
CA ILE A 861 -15.59 -0.62 26.09
C ILE A 861 -14.92 0.35 27.05
N ILE A 862 -13.73 0.82 26.67
CA ILE A 862 -12.99 1.84 27.39
C ILE A 862 -13.22 3.17 26.66
N GLY A 863 -13.98 4.06 27.27
CA GLY A 863 -14.21 5.42 26.80
C GLY A 863 -13.08 6.36 27.22
N ASP A 864 -12.74 7.31 26.36
CA ASP A 864 -11.88 8.44 26.67
C ASP A 864 -12.42 9.71 26.00
N LEU A 865 -12.34 10.84 26.68
CA LEU A 865 -13.02 12.08 26.30
C LEU A 865 -12.00 13.18 26.01
N VAL A 866 -12.05 13.71 24.79
CA VAL A 866 -11.29 14.90 24.39
C VAL A 866 -12.20 16.12 24.45
N PHE A 867 -11.96 17.00 25.42
CA PHE A 867 -12.76 18.21 25.59
C PHE A 867 -12.44 19.27 24.52
N GLY A 868 -13.47 19.78 23.86
CA GLY A 868 -13.37 20.86 22.87
C GLY A 868 -14.34 20.71 21.70
N GLU A 869 -14.26 21.62 20.74
CA GLU A 869 -15.00 21.49 19.48
C GLU A 869 -14.24 20.61 18.49
N LEU A 870 -14.98 19.94 17.59
CA LEU A 870 -14.38 19.11 16.55
C LEU A 870 -13.64 20.00 15.54
N ASN A 871 -12.33 20.07 15.67
CA ASN A 871 -11.43 20.78 14.79
C ASN A 871 -10.22 19.89 14.48
N THR A 872 -9.28 20.42 13.68
CA THR A 872 -8.12 19.66 13.23
C THR A 872 -7.22 19.21 14.39
N ALA A 873 -7.05 20.03 15.42
CA ALA A 873 -6.22 19.71 16.59
C ALA A 873 -6.88 18.66 17.50
N THR A 874 -8.18 18.79 17.81
CA THR A 874 -8.90 17.81 18.64
C THR A 874 -9.09 16.49 17.92
N ALA A 875 -9.29 16.50 16.60
CA ALA A 875 -9.33 15.28 15.78
C ALA A 875 -7.99 14.53 15.76
N GLN A 876 -6.87 15.25 15.65
CA GLN A 876 -5.53 14.66 15.77
C GLN A 876 -5.28 14.09 17.16
N ARG A 877 -5.65 14.82 18.22
CA ARG A 877 -5.52 14.33 19.61
C ARG A 877 -6.36 13.07 19.86
N ARG A 878 -7.60 13.04 19.37
CA ARG A 878 -8.48 11.85 19.42
C ARG A 878 -7.86 10.66 18.71
N HIS A 879 -7.26 10.88 17.53
CA HIS A 879 -6.61 9.82 16.77
C HIS A 879 -5.36 9.27 17.49
N TYR A 880 -4.54 10.16 18.05
CA TYR A 880 -3.37 9.79 18.84
C TYR A 880 -3.74 8.95 20.06
N LEU A 881 -4.68 9.42 20.88
CA LEU A 881 -5.13 8.72 22.09
C LEU A 881 -5.74 7.35 21.77
N TYR A 882 -6.50 7.24 20.66
CA TYR A 882 -7.08 5.98 20.23
C TYR A 882 -6.01 4.90 19.94
N HIS A 883 -4.91 5.25 19.26
CA HIS A 883 -3.82 4.31 19.00
C HIS A 883 -3.03 3.98 20.26
N GLU A 884 -2.78 4.98 21.11
CA GLU A 884 -2.12 4.76 22.39
C GLU A 884 -2.90 3.79 23.28
N TRP A 885 -4.24 3.83 23.24
CA TRP A 885 -5.10 2.85 23.90
C TRP A 885 -5.00 1.46 23.27
N LEU A 886 -4.94 1.34 21.93
CA LEU A 886 -4.74 0.05 21.26
C LEU A 886 -3.42 -0.60 21.68
N ASP A 887 -2.34 0.17 21.71
CA ASP A 887 -1.02 -0.29 22.14
C ASP A 887 -1.03 -0.72 23.60
N TYR A 888 -1.67 0.07 24.47
CA TYR A 888 -1.81 -0.25 25.90
C TYR A 888 -2.61 -1.55 26.12
N ILE A 889 -3.74 -1.70 25.43
CA ILE A 889 -4.59 -2.90 25.47
C ILE A 889 -3.81 -4.13 25.01
N GLN A 890 -3.03 -4.02 23.93
CA GLN A 890 -2.21 -5.13 23.42
C GLN A 890 -1.09 -5.50 24.39
N ALA A 891 -0.36 -4.50 24.93
CA ALA A 891 0.74 -4.72 25.86
C ALA A 891 0.30 -5.42 27.15
N HIS A 892 -0.87 -5.03 27.69
CA HIS A 892 -1.42 -5.58 28.94
C HIS A 892 -2.42 -6.73 28.72
N LYS A 893 -2.59 -7.19 27.47
CA LYS A 893 -3.52 -8.26 27.07
C LYS A 893 -4.95 -8.05 27.57
N LEU A 894 -5.40 -6.80 27.58
CA LEU A 894 -6.77 -6.45 27.96
C LEU A 894 -7.72 -6.89 26.84
N LYS A 895 -8.91 -7.37 27.21
CA LYS A 895 -9.93 -7.81 26.25
C LYS A 895 -10.98 -6.71 26.09
N ALA A 896 -10.55 -5.54 25.67
CA ALA A 896 -11.36 -4.32 25.61
C ALA A 896 -11.34 -3.67 24.21
N ILE A 897 -12.32 -2.83 23.92
CA ILE A 897 -12.39 -2.01 22.70
C ILE A 897 -12.33 -0.54 23.14
N PRO A 898 -11.33 0.25 22.69
CA PRO A 898 -11.26 1.66 23.05
C PRO A 898 -12.20 2.50 22.19
N GLN A 899 -12.80 3.54 22.78
CA GLN A 899 -13.65 4.50 22.10
C GLN A 899 -13.34 5.91 22.57
N VAL A 900 -12.64 6.67 21.73
CA VAL A 900 -12.24 8.05 22.04
C VAL A 900 -13.13 9.02 21.27
N ILE A 901 -13.82 9.92 21.97
CA ILE A 901 -14.72 10.90 21.37
C ILE A 901 -14.33 12.34 21.72
N VAL A 902 -14.72 13.29 20.87
CA VAL A 902 -14.56 14.73 21.12
C VAL A 902 -15.89 15.28 21.61
N THR A 903 -15.90 15.96 22.75
CA THR A 903 -17.14 16.45 23.40
C THR A 903 -16.94 17.84 24.01
N LYS A 904 -18.02 18.61 24.17
CA LYS A 904 -17.97 19.93 24.83
C LYS A 904 -18.08 19.81 26.35
N SER A 905 -18.78 18.79 26.84
CA SER A 905 -19.01 18.55 28.27
C SER A 905 -18.87 17.07 28.64
N LEU A 906 -18.69 16.80 29.93
CA LEU A 906 -18.59 15.45 30.46
C LEU A 906 -19.89 14.68 30.20
N ARG A 907 -21.03 15.26 30.59
CA ARG A 907 -22.36 14.66 30.40
C ARG A 907 -22.65 14.30 28.94
N GLU A 908 -22.39 15.22 28.01
CA GLU A 908 -22.58 14.97 26.56
C GLU A 908 -21.68 13.82 26.05
N GLY A 909 -20.46 13.72 26.58
CA GLY A 909 -19.53 12.65 26.24
C GLY A 909 -20.04 11.27 26.69
N TYR A 910 -20.40 11.14 27.97
CA TYR A 910 -21.00 9.90 28.48
C TYR A 910 -22.29 9.54 27.76
N ASN A 911 -23.16 10.52 27.52
CA ASN A 911 -24.43 10.32 26.83
C ASN A 911 -24.21 9.77 25.39
N SER A 912 -23.23 10.34 24.67
CA SER A 912 -22.84 9.86 23.34
C SER A 912 -22.31 8.43 23.38
N LEU A 913 -21.45 8.09 24.34
CA LEU A 913 -20.95 6.72 24.50
C LEU A 913 -22.07 5.75 24.87
N LEU A 914 -22.93 6.11 25.83
CA LEU A 914 -24.03 5.25 26.28
C LEU A 914 -24.99 4.83 25.15
N GLN A 915 -25.20 5.69 24.17
CA GLN A 915 -26.09 5.42 23.03
C GLN A 915 -25.38 4.79 21.83
N LEU A 916 -24.09 5.05 21.64
CA LEU A 916 -23.35 4.70 20.41
C LEU A 916 -22.32 3.58 20.60
N SER A 917 -22.03 3.17 21.84
CA SER A 917 -21.07 2.12 22.16
C SER A 917 -21.63 0.72 21.92
N GLY A 918 -21.34 0.13 20.77
CA GLY A 918 -21.77 -1.24 20.43
C GLY A 918 -22.04 -1.40 18.94
N LEU A 919 -22.42 -2.62 18.51
CA LEU A 919 -22.87 -2.87 17.14
C LEU A 919 -23.90 -4.01 17.08
N GLY A 920 -25.14 -3.67 16.72
CA GLY A 920 -26.24 -4.65 16.60
C GLY A 920 -26.55 -5.30 17.95
N GLY A 921 -26.57 -6.63 18.02
CA GLY A 921 -26.83 -7.33 19.28
C GLY A 921 -25.67 -7.42 20.26
N MET A 922 -24.53 -6.81 19.92
CA MET A 922 -23.39 -6.65 20.83
C MET A 922 -23.39 -5.20 21.35
N ASP A 923 -24.22 -4.94 22.37
CA ASP A 923 -24.43 -3.62 22.99
C ASP A 923 -23.97 -3.63 24.47
N ILE A 924 -23.68 -2.46 25.02
CA ILE A 924 -23.38 -2.27 26.44
C ILE A 924 -24.66 -2.36 27.29
N ASN A 925 -24.54 -2.87 28.51
CA ASN A 925 -25.66 -2.94 29.45
C ASN A 925 -25.34 -2.38 30.85
N THR A 926 -24.07 -2.10 31.12
CA THR A 926 -23.59 -1.64 32.43
C THR A 926 -22.62 -0.49 32.26
N LEU A 927 -22.88 0.63 32.93
CA LEU A 927 -21.99 1.78 33.02
C LEU A 927 -21.19 1.67 34.33
N ALA A 928 -19.86 1.64 34.21
CA ALA A 928 -18.93 1.75 35.33
C ALA A 928 -18.38 3.19 35.42
N ILE A 929 -18.41 3.78 36.60
CA ILE A 929 -17.98 5.17 36.83
C ILE A 929 -17.05 5.25 38.05
N ASP A 930 -15.88 5.88 37.88
CA ASP A 930 -15.04 6.30 39.00
C ASP A 930 -15.56 7.63 39.56
N TRP A 931 -16.04 7.61 40.81
CA TRP A 931 -16.72 8.77 41.40
C TRP A 931 -15.74 9.86 41.86
N VAL A 932 -15.71 10.99 41.16
CA VAL A 932 -14.74 12.06 41.46
C VAL A 932 -15.29 13.49 41.37
N GLU A 933 -16.46 13.76 40.76
CA GLU A 933 -16.94 15.15 40.54
C GLU A 933 -18.49 15.29 40.57
N ASP A 934 -18.98 16.53 40.77
CA ASP A 934 -20.42 16.86 40.87
C ASP A 934 -21.21 16.70 39.55
N ASP A 935 -20.55 16.72 38.38
CA ASP A 935 -21.20 16.61 37.05
C ASP A 935 -21.60 15.15 36.67
N ILE A 936 -21.32 14.18 37.54
CA ILE A 936 -21.64 12.75 37.35
C ILE A 936 -23.13 12.44 37.60
N LEU A 937 -23.83 13.26 38.39
CA LEU A 937 -25.25 13.04 38.71
C LEU A 937 -26.13 13.03 37.45
N GLY A 938 -25.87 13.97 36.53
CA GLY A 938 -26.58 14.02 35.25
C GLY A 938 -26.29 12.80 34.35
N VAL A 939 -25.09 12.24 34.45
CA VAL A 939 -24.72 11.01 33.71
C VAL A 939 -25.47 9.79 34.24
N ILE A 940 -25.62 9.70 35.57
CA ILE A 940 -26.38 8.61 36.22
C ILE A 940 -27.84 8.68 35.82
N GLU A 941 -28.44 9.88 35.85
CA GLU A 941 -29.80 10.12 35.37
C GLU A 941 -29.97 9.64 33.92
N ASP A 942 -29.08 10.06 33.02
CA ASP A 942 -29.12 9.67 31.61
C ASP A 942 -28.98 8.14 31.42
N ALA A 943 -28.12 7.49 32.21
CA ALA A 943 -27.92 6.04 32.15
C ALA A 943 -29.15 5.25 32.62
N LEU A 944 -29.84 5.72 33.68
CA LEU A 944 -31.09 5.12 34.17
C LEU A 944 -32.22 5.29 33.15
N LEU A 945 -32.32 6.47 32.50
CA LEU A 945 -33.27 6.71 31.42
C LEU A 945 -33.05 5.75 30.24
N LEU A 946 -31.79 5.41 29.94
CA LEU A 946 -31.41 4.43 28.92
C LEU A 946 -31.47 2.97 29.39
N GLN A 947 -31.99 2.70 30.60
CA GLN A 947 -32.15 1.37 31.17
C GLN A 947 -30.81 0.59 31.26
N LYS A 948 -29.71 1.30 31.53
CA LYS A 948 -28.38 0.72 31.74
C LYS A 948 -28.13 0.53 33.24
N ASN A 949 -27.55 -0.61 33.61
CA ASN A 949 -27.12 -0.86 34.99
C ASN A 949 -25.98 0.08 35.35
N ILE A 950 -25.86 0.43 36.63
CA ILE A 950 -24.86 1.38 37.12
C ILE A 950 -23.98 0.73 38.16
N VAL A 951 -22.67 0.92 37.99
CA VAL A 951 -21.63 0.48 38.91
C VAL A 951 -20.74 1.67 39.22
N VAL A 952 -20.83 2.19 40.44
CA VAL A 952 -19.96 3.28 40.90
C VAL A 952 -18.81 2.68 41.70
N LEU A 953 -17.60 2.96 41.25
CA LEU A 953 -16.35 2.52 41.85
C LEU A 953 -15.82 3.63 42.78
N ARG A 954 -15.55 3.25 44.03
CA ARG A 954 -15.04 4.15 45.07
C ARG A 954 -13.78 3.56 45.68
N HIS A 955 -12.79 4.42 45.91
CA HIS A 955 -11.52 4.07 46.57
C HIS A 955 -10.79 2.87 45.94
N CYS A 956 -11.05 2.59 44.65
CA CYS A 956 -10.42 1.47 43.93
C CYS A 956 -8.92 1.69 43.68
N ASP A 957 -8.45 2.93 43.76
CA ASP A 957 -7.02 3.28 43.73
C ASP A 957 -6.24 2.68 44.91
N ASN A 958 -6.94 2.32 46.00
CA ASN A 958 -6.33 1.67 47.17
C ASN A 958 -6.12 0.16 46.95
N ILE A 959 -6.63 -0.43 45.87
CA ILE A 959 -6.35 -1.83 45.52
C ILE A 959 -4.92 -1.88 44.98
N ASP A 960 -4.07 -2.73 45.56
CA ASP A 960 -2.72 -2.96 45.04
C ASP A 960 -2.82 -3.46 43.57
N PRO A 961 -2.27 -2.73 42.58
CA PRO A 961 -2.27 -3.18 41.19
C PRO A 961 -1.64 -4.57 41.01
N ARG A 962 -0.69 -4.96 41.88
CA ARG A 962 -0.06 -6.28 41.85
C ARG A 962 -1.03 -7.41 42.18
N PHE A 963 -2.01 -7.18 43.05
CA PHE A 963 -3.05 -8.17 43.35
C PHE A 963 -3.87 -8.54 42.09
N LEU A 964 -4.16 -7.55 41.24
CA LEU A 964 -4.93 -7.76 40.01
C LEU A 964 -4.09 -8.37 38.88
N LEU A 965 -2.77 -8.16 38.88
CA LEU A 965 -1.87 -8.57 37.80
C LEU A 965 -1.06 -9.86 38.11
N GLU A 966 -0.72 -10.09 39.37
CA GLU A 966 0.12 -11.20 39.83
C GLU A 966 -0.64 -12.06 40.86
N THR A 967 -1.02 -13.28 40.46
CA THR A 967 -1.74 -14.28 41.28
C THR A 967 -1.08 -14.70 42.60
N LYS A 968 0.09 -14.15 42.96
CA LYS A 968 0.90 -14.58 44.12
C LYS A 968 0.91 -13.58 45.28
N ALA A 969 0.40 -12.37 45.11
CA ALA A 969 0.28 -11.39 46.19
C ALA A 969 -1.09 -11.51 46.85
N THR A 970 -1.31 -12.55 47.65
CA THR A 970 -2.52 -12.62 48.49
C THR A 970 -2.30 -11.74 49.73
N PRO A 971 -3.16 -10.73 49.98
CA PRO A 971 -3.23 -10.11 51.29
C PRO A 971 -3.65 -11.19 52.30
N GLU A 972 -2.86 -11.42 53.33
CA GLU A 972 -3.29 -12.29 54.43
C GLU A 972 -4.54 -11.65 55.07
N SER A 973 -5.64 -12.42 55.16
CA SER A 973 -6.91 -12.10 55.86
C SER A 973 -8.00 -11.23 55.20
N SER A 974 -7.90 -10.83 53.93
CA SER A 974 -8.96 -10.01 53.32
C SER A 974 -10.16 -10.82 52.79
N THR A 975 -11.36 -10.21 52.79
CA THR A 975 -12.64 -10.84 52.37
C THR A 975 -13.33 -10.04 51.27
N LEU A 976 -14.28 -10.67 50.56
CA LEU A 976 -15.17 -10.01 49.61
C LEU A 976 -16.57 -9.91 50.24
N ASP A 977 -16.95 -8.71 50.69
CA ASP A 977 -18.15 -8.50 51.49
C ASP A 977 -19.29 -7.94 50.62
N VAL A 978 -20.43 -8.62 50.60
CA VAL A 978 -21.62 -8.22 49.84
C VAL A 978 -22.77 -7.94 50.81
N TRP A 979 -23.27 -6.71 50.81
CA TRP A 979 -24.38 -6.31 51.67
C TRP A 979 -25.70 -6.33 50.93
N LEU A 980 -26.64 -7.16 51.37
CA LEU A 980 -27.97 -7.27 50.77
C LEU A 980 -28.98 -6.56 51.68
N THR A 981 -29.58 -5.48 51.18
CA THR A 981 -30.64 -4.73 51.89
C THR A 981 -32.05 -5.19 51.48
N SER A 982 -32.21 -5.67 50.25
CA SER A 982 -33.46 -6.22 49.70
C SER A 982 -33.19 -7.41 48.75
N GLU A 983 -34.24 -8.06 48.28
CA GLU A 983 -34.18 -9.18 47.31
C GLU A 983 -34.58 -8.72 45.89
N ASP A 984 -34.22 -7.49 45.54
CA ASP A 984 -34.59 -6.88 44.26
C ASP A 984 -33.57 -7.19 43.15
N ALA A 985 -33.81 -6.66 41.94
CA ALA A 985 -32.94 -6.86 40.78
C ALA A 985 -31.50 -6.43 41.05
N THR A 986 -31.31 -5.36 41.82
CA THR A 986 -29.99 -4.86 42.25
C THR A 986 -29.24 -5.89 43.07
N ALA A 987 -29.89 -6.59 44.01
CA ALA A 987 -29.28 -7.65 44.80
C ALA A 987 -28.82 -8.81 43.92
N MET A 988 -29.63 -9.19 42.93
CA MET A 988 -29.27 -10.24 41.98
C MET A 988 -28.08 -9.84 41.11
N LEU A 989 -28.06 -8.60 40.62
CA LEU A 989 -26.93 -8.05 39.86
C LEU A 989 -25.65 -8.03 40.70
N MET A 990 -25.73 -7.59 41.96
CA MET A 990 -24.60 -7.59 42.90
C MET A 990 -24.02 -8.99 43.07
N LEU A 991 -24.86 -9.99 43.34
CA LEU A 991 -24.42 -11.37 43.52
C LEU A 991 -23.81 -11.94 42.23
N GLN A 992 -24.37 -11.60 41.07
CA GLN A 992 -23.83 -12.00 39.78
C GLN A 992 -22.46 -11.37 39.50
N LEU A 993 -22.29 -10.07 39.75
CA LEU A 993 -21.01 -9.38 39.61
C LEU A 993 -19.97 -9.94 40.58
N THR A 994 -20.35 -10.22 41.82
CA THR A 994 -19.49 -10.89 42.82
C THR A 994 -19.06 -12.27 42.35
N HIS A 995 -19.99 -13.09 41.85
CA HIS A 995 -19.68 -14.42 41.31
C HIS A 995 -18.74 -14.33 40.10
N VAL A 996 -18.96 -13.35 39.23
CA VAL A 996 -18.07 -13.09 38.09
C VAL A 996 -16.68 -12.70 38.58
N LEU A 997 -16.57 -11.77 39.53
CA LEU A 997 -15.31 -11.32 40.07
C LEU A 997 -14.54 -12.49 40.70
N HIS A 998 -15.19 -13.25 41.59
CA HIS A 998 -14.63 -14.42 42.29
C HIS A 998 -14.21 -15.55 41.35
N SER A 999 -14.73 -15.62 40.13
CA SER A 999 -14.27 -16.62 39.15
C SER A 999 -12.91 -16.32 38.52
N ASN A 1000 -12.38 -15.11 38.73
CA ASN A 1000 -11.01 -14.78 38.35
C ASN A 1000 -10.04 -15.33 39.41
N SER A 1001 -8.87 -15.80 38.97
CA SER A 1001 -7.88 -16.43 39.85
C SER A 1001 -7.45 -15.56 41.03
N SER A 1002 -7.30 -14.24 40.83
CA SER A 1002 -6.91 -13.29 41.89
C SER A 1002 -7.95 -13.18 43.00
N TRP A 1003 -9.24 -13.34 42.69
CA TRP A 1003 -10.34 -13.16 43.65
C TRP A 1003 -10.84 -14.48 44.22
N SER A 1004 -10.60 -15.60 43.54
CA SER A 1004 -11.06 -16.93 43.94
C SER A 1004 -10.48 -17.45 45.26
N CYS A 1005 -9.40 -16.83 45.75
CA CYS A 1005 -8.79 -17.15 47.04
C CYS A 1005 -9.44 -16.40 48.21
N LEU A 1006 -10.23 -15.36 47.94
CA LEU A 1006 -10.86 -14.54 48.97
C LEU A 1006 -12.22 -15.13 49.34
N PRO A 1007 -12.50 -15.39 50.62
CA PRO A 1007 -13.81 -15.88 51.03
C PRO A 1007 -14.86 -14.78 50.81
N ILE A 1008 -15.98 -15.17 50.19
CA ILE A 1008 -17.16 -14.32 50.06
C ILE A 1008 -17.90 -14.30 51.41
N ARG A 1009 -18.33 -13.11 51.84
CA ARG A 1009 -19.24 -12.90 52.96
C ARG A 1009 -20.52 -12.23 52.48
N LEU A 1010 -21.67 -12.81 52.82
CA LEU A 1010 -22.98 -12.20 52.57
C LEU A 1010 -23.52 -11.64 53.87
N LEU A 1011 -23.75 -10.33 53.89
CA LEU A 1011 -24.25 -9.60 55.05
C LEU A 1011 -25.65 -9.09 54.77
N ARG A 1012 -26.58 -9.30 55.70
CA ARG A 1012 -27.95 -8.75 55.64
C ARG A 1012 -28.33 -8.16 56.97
N VAL A 1013 -29.15 -7.12 56.89
CA VAL A 1013 -29.71 -6.44 58.05
C VAL A 1013 -31.17 -6.89 58.25
N CYS A 1014 -31.57 -7.18 59.49
CA CYS A 1014 -32.89 -7.73 59.83
C CYS A 1014 -33.55 -6.93 60.98
N GLU A 1015 -34.81 -6.51 60.83
CA GLU A 1015 -35.55 -5.79 61.87
C GLU A 1015 -35.93 -6.67 63.05
N LEU A 1016 -35.66 -6.17 64.27
CA LEU A 1016 -36.10 -6.81 65.51
C LEU A 1016 -37.61 -6.59 65.71
N ILE A 1017 -38.40 -7.64 65.48
CA ILE A 1017 -39.81 -7.67 65.87
C ILE A 1017 -39.89 -8.10 67.34
N GLU A 1018 -40.50 -7.26 68.20
CA GLU A 1018 -40.62 -7.45 69.66
C GLU A 1018 -41.51 -8.64 70.12
N SER A 1019 -41.72 -9.66 69.28
CA SER A 1019 -42.43 -10.88 69.66
C SER A 1019 -41.53 -12.10 69.44
N GLU A 1020 -41.29 -12.82 70.54
CA GLU A 1020 -40.66 -14.13 70.69
C GLU A 1020 -40.47 -14.94 69.40
N ASP A 1021 -39.23 -14.94 68.88
CA ASP A 1021 -38.44 -16.14 68.59
C ASP A 1021 -37.13 -15.75 67.92
N GLY A 1022 -35.99 -16.28 68.39
CA GLY A 1022 -34.70 -16.19 67.70
C GLY A 1022 -34.66 -16.83 66.30
N ASN A 1023 -35.80 -17.31 65.81
CA ASN A 1023 -35.99 -17.92 64.50
C ASN A 1023 -35.90 -16.92 63.34
N SER A 1024 -36.24 -15.63 63.51
CA SER A 1024 -36.24 -14.68 62.38
C SER A 1024 -34.85 -14.50 61.75
N MET A 1025 -33.80 -14.36 62.58
CA MET A 1025 -32.42 -14.27 62.14
C MET A 1025 -31.93 -15.58 61.50
N GLU A 1026 -32.30 -16.73 62.07
CA GLU A 1026 -31.95 -18.04 61.51
C GLU A 1026 -32.66 -18.30 60.16
N ILE A 1027 -33.91 -17.83 60.02
CA ILE A 1027 -34.67 -17.87 58.76
C ILE A 1027 -34.00 -17.02 57.70
N ASP A 1028 -33.63 -15.76 58.00
CA ASP A 1028 -32.95 -14.90 57.03
C ASP A 1028 -31.54 -15.40 56.69
N ARG A 1029 -30.83 -16.02 57.65
CA ARG A 1029 -29.55 -16.70 57.39
C ARG A 1029 -29.74 -17.90 56.47
N ASN A 1030 -30.75 -18.73 56.71
CA ASN A 1030 -31.09 -19.84 55.83
C ASN A 1030 -31.52 -19.37 54.44
N ARG A 1031 -32.21 -18.22 54.33
CA ARG A 1031 -32.52 -17.58 53.05
C ARG A 1031 -31.26 -17.15 52.31
N LEU A 1032 -30.31 -16.49 52.99
CA LEU A 1032 -29.02 -16.14 52.39
C LEU A 1032 -28.25 -17.38 51.90
N MET A 1033 -28.26 -18.45 52.70
CA MET A 1033 -27.63 -19.72 52.32
C MET A 1033 -28.32 -20.38 51.13
N THR A 1034 -29.66 -20.37 51.09
CA THR A 1034 -30.45 -20.90 49.97
C THR A 1034 -30.17 -20.08 48.70
N LEU A 1035 -30.19 -18.75 48.81
CA LEU A 1035 -29.88 -17.83 47.71
C LEU A 1035 -28.45 -18.05 47.18
N ALA A 1036 -27.47 -18.20 48.07
CA ALA A 1036 -26.09 -18.52 47.69
C ALA A 1036 -25.98 -19.89 47.00
N GLN A 1037 -26.71 -20.91 47.49
CA GLN A 1037 -26.77 -22.24 46.88
C GLN A 1037 -27.41 -22.22 45.49
N ASP A 1038 -28.53 -21.51 45.33
CA ASP A 1038 -29.23 -21.34 44.05
C ASP A 1038 -28.33 -20.66 43.02
N LEU A 1039 -27.53 -19.67 43.45
CA LEU A 1039 -26.53 -19.00 42.63
C LEU A 1039 -25.17 -19.73 42.55
N ARG A 1040 -25.07 -20.92 43.15
CA ARG A 1040 -23.83 -21.73 43.22
C ARG A 1040 -22.61 -20.97 43.75
N ILE A 1041 -22.84 -20.03 44.64
CA ILE A 1041 -21.79 -19.33 45.39
C ILE A 1041 -21.42 -20.23 46.58
N GLN A 1042 -20.18 -20.72 46.60
CA GLN A 1042 -19.69 -21.54 47.71
C GLN A 1042 -19.50 -20.66 48.95
N LEU A 1043 -20.54 -20.62 49.79
CA LEU A 1043 -20.56 -19.84 51.01
C LEU A 1043 -20.43 -20.79 52.21
N HIS A 1044 -19.39 -20.58 53.02
CA HIS A 1044 -19.30 -21.26 54.31
C HIS A 1044 -20.37 -20.69 55.25
N PRO A 1045 -21.05 -21.50 56.09
CA PRO A 1045 -22.11 -21.02 56.97
C PRO A 1045 -21.70 -19.84 57.86
N SER A 1046 -20.44 -19.77 58.30
CA SER A 1046 -19.90 -18.64 59.10
C SER A 1046 -19.90 -17.30 58.36
N ASN A 1047 -19.99 -17.32 57.03
CA ASN A 1047 -19.87 -16.15 56.18
C ASN A 1047 -21.25 -15.60 55.76
N ALA A 1048 -22.35 -16.25 56.14
CA ALA A 1048 -23.70 -15.71 56.08
C ALA A 1048 -24.00 -15.00 57.41
N ILE A 1049 -23.94 -13.67 57.40
CA ILE A 1049 -24.03 -12.83 58.61
C ILE A 1049 -25.34 -12.04 58.55
N VAL A 1050 -26.18 -12.20 59.57
CA VAL A 1050 -27.41 -11.42 59.74
C VAL A 1050 -27.27 -10.53 60.96
N LEU A 1051 -27.44 -9.22 60.77
CA LEU A 1051 -27.27 -8.20 61.80
C LEU A 1051 -28.64 -7.65 62.23
N PRO A 1052 -28.97 -7.66 63.53
CA PRO A 1052 -30.24 -7.14 64.02
C PRO A 1052 -30.25 -5.61 64.05
N ILE A 1053 -31.37 -4.99 63.64
CA ILE A 1053 -31.56 -3.53 63.70
C ILE A 1053 -32.84 -3.11 64.42
N PRO A 1054 -32.84 -1.93 65.07
CA PRO A 1054 -34.03 -1.34 65.70
C PRO A 1054 -35.05 -0.81 64.67
N ARG A 1055 -36.34 -0.71 65.06
CA ARG A 1055 -37.46 -0.24 64.19
C ARG A 1055 -37.29 1.15 63.56
N HIS A 1056 -36.39 1.99 64.09
CA HIS A 1056 -36.09 3.33 63.57
C HIS A 1056 -34.65 3.39 63.05
N PHE A 1057 -34.31 2.47 62.17
CA PHE A 1057 -32.99 2.36 61.59
C PHE A 1057 -32.76 3.43 60.51
N THR A 1058 -31.74 4.25 60.70
CA THR A 1058 -31.38 5.31 59.75
C THR A 1058 -30.26 4.86 58.82
N LEU A 1059 -30.10 5.57 57.70
CA LEU A 1059 -29.02 5.33 56.73
C LEU A 1059 -27.62 5.54 57.35
N SER A 1060 -27.52 6.42 58.35
CA SER A 1060 -26.30 6.61 59.16
C SER A 1060 -25.97 5.42 60.06
N ASP A 1061 -26.97 4.74 60.61
CA ASP A 1061 -26.76 3.55 61.44
C ASP A 1061 -26.27 2.38 60.56
N PHE A 1062 -26.82 2.25 59.35
CA PHE A 1062 -26.34 1.29 58.34
C PHE A 1062 -24.87 1.50 58.00
N TYR A 1063 -24.48 2.75 57.79
CA TYR A 1063 -23.10 3.10 57.49
C TYR A 1063 -22.13 2.73 58.63
N HIS A 1064 -22.52 2.96 59.89
CA HIS A 1064 -21.72 2.53 61.03
C HIS A 1064 -21.51 1.01 61.06
N LEU A 1065 -22.55 0.22 60.78
CA LEU A 1065 -22.44 -1.24 60.70
C LEU A 1065 -21.53 -1.70 59.54
N VAL A 1066 -21.62 -1.06 58.37
CA VAL A 1066 -20.76 -1.39 57.23
C VAL A 1066 -19.29 -1.18 57.58
N HIS A 1067 -18.96 -0.06 58.22
CA HIS A 1067 -17.61 0.24 58.71
C HIS A 1067 -17.12 -0.77 59.74
N GLU A 1068 -17.95 -1.08 60.74
CA GLU A 1068 -17.57 -2.00 61.81
C GLU A 1068 -17.27 -3.41 61.28
N HIS A 1069 -18.10 -3.92 60.37
CA HIS A 1069 -18.01 -5.31 59.92
C HIS A 1069 -17.15 -5.53 58.68
N SER A 1070 -16.86 -4.47 57.90
CA SER A 1070 -16.19 -4.59 56.59
C SER A 1070 -14.89 -3.78 56.48
N ALA A 1071 -14.35 -3.21 57.56
CA ALA A 1071 -13.13 -2.39 57.54
C ALA A 1071 -11.90 -3.10 56.94
N GLN A 1072 -11.81 -4.43 57.05
CA GLN A 1072 -10.70 -5.25 56.54
C GLN A 1072 -11.01 -5.95 55.20
N ALA A 1073 -12.17 -5.66 54.59
CA ALA A 1073 -12.55 -6.25 53.33
C ALA A 1073 -11.62 -5.76 52.19
N GLN A 1074 -11.27 -6.67 51.27
CA GLN A 1074 -10.54 -6.29 50.05
C GLN A 1074 -11.40 -5.43 49.15
N MET A 1075 -12.69 -5.76 49.08
CA MET A 1075 -13.69 -5.05 48.32
C MET A 1075 -15.06 -5.25 48.95
N ILE A 1076 -15.86 -4.19 48.97
CA ILE A 1076 -17.24 -4.21 49.46
C ILE A 1076 -18.18 -4.00 48.27
N VAL A 1077 -19.23 -4.80 48.15
CA VAL A 1077 -20.31 -4.59 47.19
C VAL A 1077 -21.55 -4.14 47.95
N LEU A 1078 -21.99 -2.92 47.67
CA LEU A 1078 -23.13 -2.28 48.34
C LEU A 1078 -24.21 -1.92 47.31
N PRO A 1079 -25.49 -1.91 47.71
CA PRO A 1079 -26.53 -1.33 46.89
C PRO A 1079 -26.34 0.19 46.86
N MET A 1080 -26.53 0.79 45.69
CA MET A 1080 -26.58 2.24 45.57
C MET A 1080 -27.83 2.77 46.29
N PRO A 1081 -27.74 3.85 47.09
CA PRO A 1081 -28.91 4.49 47.67
C PRO A 1081 -29.92 4.92 46.59
N PRO A 1082 -31.22 5.07 46.92
CA PRO A 1082 -32.22 5.54 45.97
C PRO A 1082 -31.77 6.87 45.34
N PHE A 1083 -31.62 6.88 44.02
CA PHE A 1083 -31.09 8.03 43.30
C PHE A 1083 -32.07 9.21 43.35
N THR A 1084 -31.59 10.36 43.83
CA THR A 1084 -32.30 11.65 43.76
C THR A 1084 -31.41 12.65 43.02
N PRO A 1085 -31.91 13.36 42.00
CA PRO A 1085 -31.10 14.26 41.15
C PRO A 1085 -30.76 15.61 41.83
N ASP A 1086 -30.54 15.60 43.15
CA ASP A 1086 -30.19 16.78 43.94
C ASP A 1086 -28.72 16.75 44.35
N THR A 1087 -28.11 17.92 44.52
CA THR A 1087 -26.70 18.05 44.96
C THR A 1087 -26.46 17.43 46.36
N THR A 1088 -27.50 17.32 47.17
CA THR A 1088 -27.50 16.61 48.46
C THR A 1088 -27.18 15.12 48.30
N TYR A 1089 -27.51 14.52 47.15
CA TYR A 1089 -27.24 13.11 46.87
C TYR A 1089 -25.73 12.84 46.75
N ALA A 1090 -24.98 13.71 46.08
CA ALA A 1090 -23.53 13.56 45.95
C ALA A 1090 -22.82 13.66 47.32
N GLN A 1091 -23.28 14.60 48.17
CA GLN A 1091 -22.80 14.71 49.54
C GLN A 1091 -23.15 13.47 50.37
N THR A 1092 -24.36 12.96 50.21
CA THR A 1092 -24.82 11.73 50.87
C THR A 1092 -23.96 10.55 50.45
N LEU A 1093 -23.74 10.33 49.16
CA LEU A 1093 -22.94 9.22 48.64
C LEU A 1093 -21.46 9.31 49.02
N SER A 1094 -20.91 10.53 49.05
CA SER A 1094 -19.53 10.77 49.50
C SER A 1094 -19.39 10.49 50.99
N SER A 1095 -20.33 10.98 51.82
CA SER A 1095 -20.36 10.68 53.26
C SER A 1095 -20.55 9.18 53.53
N PHE A 1096 -21.40 8.52 52.73
CA PHE A 1096 -21.73 7.10 52.83
C PHE A 1096 -20.56 6.18 52.49
N THR A 1097 -19.58 6.65 51.72
CA THR A 1097 -18.42 5.84 51.31
C THR A 1097 -17.11 6.30 51.91
N SER A 1098 -17.10 7.41 52.64
CA SER A 1098 -15.89 7.96 53.23
C SER A 1098 -15.23 6.97 54.20
N GLY A 1099 -13.93 6.76 54.08
CA GLY A 1099 -13.18 5.85 54.95
C GLY A 1099 -13.47 4.36 54.77
N LEU A 1100 -14.35 3.95 53.85
CA LEU A 1100 -14.53 2.54 53.51
C LEU A 1100 -13.36 2.04 52.64
N PRO A 1101 -13.03 0.74 52.70
CA PRO A 1101 -12.13 0.12 51.72
C PRO A 1101 -12.74 0.17 50.29
N PRO A 1102 -12.03 -0.31 49.25
CA PRO A 1102 -12.52 -0.28 47.87
C PRO A 1102 -13.97 -0.77 47.77
N THR A 1103 -14.86 0.09 47.28
CA THR A 1103 -16.31 -0.14 47.34
C THR A 1103 -16.92 -0.04 45.94
N MET A 1104 -17.78 -1.00 45.62
CA MET A 1104 -18.59 -1.03 44.40
C MET A 1104 -20.05 -0.85 44.77
N LEU A 1105 -20.60 0.31 44.42
CA LEU A 1105 -22.02 0.61 44.56
C LEU A 1105 -22.74 0.18 43.29
N VAL A 1106 -23.77 -0.65 43.42
CA VAL A 1106 -24.45 -1.26 42.28
C VAL A 1106 -25.92 -0.86 42.27
N HIS A 1107 -26.45 -0.57 41.09
CA HIS A 1107 -27.86 -0.37 40.84
C HIS A 1107 -28.27 -1.08 39.55
N SER A 1108 -29.34 -1.88 39.61
CA SER A 1108 -29.93 -2.45 38.39
C SER A 1108 -31.08 -1.57 37.90
N ALA A 1109 -31.00 -1.14 36.64
CA ALA A 1109 -32.08 -0.42 35.97
C ALA A 1109 -33.09 -1.36 35.29
N GLN A 1110 -32.88 -2.68 35.37
CA GLN A 1110 -33.68 -3.70 34.69
C GLN A 1110 -34.56 -4.44 35.70
N ASP A 1111 -35.76 -4.86 35.27
CA ASP A 1111 -36.68 -5.59 36.14
C ASP A 1111 -36.09 -6.92 36.65
N VAL A 1112 -36.55 -7.33 37.84
CA VAL A 1112 -36.14 -8.55 38.57
C VAL A 1112 -36.17 -9.80 37.67
N SER A 1113 -37.11 -9.86 36.72
CA SER A 1113 -37.25 -10.97 35.77
C SER A 1113 -36.02 -11.15 34.86
N VAL A 1114 -35.18 -10.12 34.69
CA VAL A 1114 -34.00 -10.11 33.81
C VAL A 1114 -32.80 -10.87 34.39
N ILE A 1115 -32.73 -11.04 35.71
CA ILE A 1115 -31.54 -11.56 36.40
C ILE A 1115 -31.84 -12.87 37.17
N THR A 1116 -33.12 -13.16 37.43
CA THR A 1116 -33.56 -14.19 38.38
C THR A 1116 -33.52 -15.65 37.91
N THR A 1117 -33.31 -15.94 36.63
CA THR A 1117 -33.40 -17.34 36.13
C THR A 1117 -32.12 -17.87 35.50
N CYS A 1118 -30.97 -17.34 35.91
CA CYS A 1118 -29.67 -17.75 35.38
C CYS A 1118 -28.71 -18.17 36.46
N ILE A 1119 -28.93 -19.38 36.96
CA ILE A 1119 -27.94 -20.47 36.96
C ILE A 1119 -28.66 -21.82 36.95
#